data_AF-I4HE00-F1
#
_entry.id   AF-I4HE00-F1
#
_cell.length_a   1.000
_cell.length_b   1.000
_cell.length_c   1.000
_cell.angle_alpha   90.00
_cell.angle_beta   90.00
_cell.angle_gamma   90.00
#
_symmetry.space_group_name_H-M   'P 1'
#
loop_
_entity.id
_entity.type
_entity.pdbx_description
1 polymer ?
#
loop_
_entity_poly.entity_id
_entity_poly.type
_entity_poly.pdbx_seq_one_letter_code
_entity_poly.pdbx_strand_id
1 'polypeptide(L)'
;MNTSSGNPFNYSSAMAKNNGLMPNSSSRMALDNLLRRELKVSDPNDAKQIAEALLNRYKNNPRALAINKEAEGVPFLLASGTPMALQQAPTSSDAEMQQAIDDVNRDLQELTTNTILKDLSSELAGWAMAIRSAIQEGFNSARFALDSHYRDKTFGIRRNLGEYARLSRLVGALSSPVVNVNYRNLAQSLDEVTSVLLVMMGEALANVGFNRSRYLLQVPYSELQGRRDSVIYALRNFIGSTQTAYAANEWPRGVDAYRQLYSFLDNQGQNDLRSLLVENELSRVMDSLIHRASQGNVEGLRHLGATAQLDVQRLRRLVLIGKNLQEVMAVNPASPPLDAFLQALQLFIDGFEGSGGFRLLRLARPPILFYGLYGSSANEETTENQLVELAFQRNLLAELLDCWLQCGCTSERLKCQIIFDKILYDVDRAIDFYALGTAENREPEYRSLAYSYLIDVVINPVINGSSPSDITCLSSESTDNLVIRIRRTLTNIRNLLYVTVSSSVLGAGQFPDTDTSLNPIPNTSKNIRKLVEQELRIQGDMESHWLDLVQTMAPSCLPFGNGNSNEGIFNIMAKLIQQALNRALSLPLGDNSNLTQFRINPSTLFNTPPQYELSLRAEADASAIVNNNLEDINEYLETIAESLNTGDRPNATDDDPG
;
A
#
# COMPACT_ATOMS: atom_id res chain seq x y z
N MET A 1 57.20 -19.43 -47.80
CA MET A 1 57.84 -19.76 -46.51
C MET A 1 56.74 -19.91 -45.47
N ASN A 2 56.69 -21.09 -44.83
CA ASN A 2 55.85 -21.45 -43.67
C ASN A 2 56.19 -20.55 -42.46
N THR A 3 55.41 -20.40 -41.37
CA THR A 3 54.76 -21.33 -40.40
C THR A 3 53.91 -20.42 -39.48
N SER A 4 52.67 -20.66 -39.03
CA SER A 4 51.98 -21.74 -38.28
C SER A 4 52.34 -21.90 -36.79
N SER A 5 51.41 -21.54 -35.89
CA SER A 5 50.93 -22.32 -34.71
C SER A 5 49.87 -21.47 -33.97
N GLY A 6 48.76 -21.94 -33.40
CA GLY A 6 48.14 -23.26 -33.25
C GLY A 6 46.85 -23.12 -32.41
N ASN A 7 45.81 -23.86 -32.80
CA ASN A 7 44.45 -24.00 -32.22
C ASN A 7 44.44 -24.72 -30.84
N PRO A 8 43.36 -24.67 -30.02
CA PRO A 8 42.15 -25.52 -30.22
C PRO A 8 40.84 -24.81 -29.78
N PHE A 9 39.72 -24.92 -30.49
CA PHE A 9 38.78 -26.05 -30.43
C PHE A 9 37.98 -26.10 -31.73
N ASN A 10 38.02 -27.25 -32.38
CA ASN A 10 37.35 -27.55 -33.64
C ASN A 10 36.24 -28.57 -33.33
N TYR A 11 34.98 -28.24 -33.61
CA TYR A 11 33.93 -29.26 -33.78
C TYR A 11 33.56 -29.31 -35.26
N SER A 12 34.38 -30.06 -36.00
CA SER A 12 33.95 -30.72 -37.23
C SER A 12 33.01 -31.87 -36.84
N SER A 13 31.71 -31.74 -37.13
CA SER A 13 30.77 -32.85 -37.03
C SER A 13 31.05 -33.85 -38.16
N ALA A 14 31.67 -34.95 -37.77
CA ALA A 14 31.90 -36.11 -38.63
C ALA A 14 30.56 -36.68 -39.13
N MET A 15 30.53 -37.00 -40.42
CA MET A 15 29.49 -37.81 -41.05
C MET A 15 29.36 -39.15 -40.33
N ALA A 16 28.29 -39.32 -39.56
CA ALA A 16 27.76 -40.64 -39.25
C ALA A 16 26.97 -41.13 -40.47
N LYS A 17 27.60 -42.01 -41.26
CA LYS A 17 26.90 -42.91 -42.18
C LYS A 17 25.95 -43.77 -41.34
N ASN A 18 24.67 -43.44 -41.36
CA ASN A 18 23.61 -44.39 -41.02
C ASN A 18 22.64 -44.43 -42.19
N ASN A 19 22.67 -45.55 -42.92
CA ASN A 19 21.70 -45.89 -43.95
C ASN A 19 20.34 -46.11 -43.28
N GLY A 20 19.37 -45.26 -43.60
CA GLY A 20 17.98 -45.49 -43.20
C GLY A 20 17.10 -44.25 -43.44
N LEU A 21 16.24 -44.35 -44.46
CA LEU A 21 15.10 -43.45 -44.76
C LEU A 21 15.46 -42.03 -45.23
N MET A 22 15.54 -41.85 -46.55
CA MET A 22 15.24 -40.55 -47.18
C MET A 22 13.84 -40.11 -46.73
N PRO A 23 13.65 -38.96 -46.04
CA PRO A 23 12.32 -38.44 -45.81
C PRO A 23 11.77 -37.98 -47.16
N ASN A 24 10.61 -38.53 -47.54
CA ASN A 24 9.93 -38.28 -48.81
C ASN A 24 9.99 -36.79 -49.19
N SER A 25 10.35 -36.49 -50.43
CA SER A 25 10.36 -35.13 -50.99
C SER A 25 9.04 -34.38 -50.76
N SER A 26 7.92 -35.11 -50.67
CA SER A 26 6.60 -34.59 -50.31
C SER A 26 6.51 -34.04 -48.88
N SER A 27 7.16 -34.67 -47.90
CA SER A 27 7.18 -34.21 -46.50
C SER A 27 8.00 -32.94 -46.33
N ARG A 28 9.11 -32.83 -47.06
CA ARG A 28 9.95 -31.62 -47.11
C ARG A 28 9.22 -30.48 -47.82
N MET A 29 8.57 -30.75 -48.95
CA MET A 29 7.73 -29.77 -49.63
C MET A 29 6.51 -29.33 -48.79
N ALA A 30 5.92 -30.23 -47.99
CA ALA A 30 4.83 -29.89 -47.08
C ALA A 30 5.31 -28.98 -45.94
N LEU A 31 6.48 -29.25 -45.38
CA LEU A 31 7.13 -28.39 -44.38
C LEU A 31 7.47 -27.01 -44.98
N ASP A 32 8.06 -26.97 -46.18
CA ASP A 32 8.41 -25.73 -46.87
C ASP A 32 7.17 -24.88 -47.16
N ASN A 33 6.08 -25.51 -47.61
CA ASN A 33 4.79 -24.83 -47.82
C ASN A 33 4.18 -24.34 -46.50
N LEU A 34 4.33 -25.10 -45.42
CA LEU A 34 3.89 -24.67 -44.09
C LEU A 34 4.71 -23.47 -43.62
N LEU A 35 6.05 -23.50 -43.74
CA LEU A 35 6.93 -22.39 -43.35
C LEU A 35 6.63 -21.12 -44.16
N ARG A 36 6.42 -21.25 -45.48
CA ARG A 36 6.02 -20.12 -46.33
C ARG A 36 4.65 -19.55 -45.94
N ARG A 37 3.68 -20.41 -45.61
CA ARG A 37 2.32 -19.99 -45.23
C ARG A 37 2.26 -19.35 -43.84
N GLU A 38 2.91 -19.98 -42.86
CA GLU A 38 2.83 -19.60 -41.45
C GLU A 38 3.78 -18.47 -41.07
N LEU A 39 4.95 -18.40 -41.70
CA LEU A 39 6.00 -17.41 -41.38
C LEU A 39 6.17 -16.34 -42.48
N LYS A 40 5.46 -16.45 -43.62
CA LYS A 40 5.57 -15.53 -44.76
C LYS A 40 7.01 -15.35 -45.28
N VAL A 41 7.84 -16.40 -45.14
CA VAL A 41 9.23 -16.41 -45.59
C VAL A 41 9.30 -16.76 -47.08
N SER A 42 10.20 -16.13 -47.85
CA SER A 42 10.36 -16.39 -49.28
C SER A 42 11.21 -17.64 -49.55
N ASP A 43 12.31 -17.83 -48.81
CA ASP A 43 13.16 -19.01 -48.87
C ASP A 43 13.15 -19.82 -47.54
N PRO A 44 12.50 -20.99 -47.49
CA PRO A 44 12.45 -21.85 -46.31
C PRO A 44 13.75 -22.62 -46.04
N ASN A 45 14.81 -22.44 -46.84
CA ASN A 45 16.14 -22.97 -46.52
C ASN A 45 17.09 -21.90 -45.94
N ASP A 46 16.71 -20.62 -45.93
CA ASP A 46 17.51 -19.55 -45.32
C ASP A 46 17.19 -19.43 -43.82
N ALA A 47 18.12 -19.92 -43.00
CA ALA A 47 17.98 -19.91 -41.54
C ALA A 47 17.82 -18.49 -40.96
N LYS A 48 18.38 -17.45 -41.60
CA LYS A 48 18.26 -16.07 -41.12
C LYS A 48 16.85 -15.51 -41.33
N GLN A 49 16.27 -15.71 -42.51
CA GLN A 49 14.89 -15.26 -42.77
C GLN A 49 13.87 -15.97 -41.89
N ILE A 50 14.07 -17.26 -41.61
CA ILE A 50 13.18 -18.01 -40.71
C ILE A 50 13.31 -17.49 -39.28
N ALA A 51 14.53 -17.23 -38.80
CA ALA A 51 14.76 -16.67 -37.48
C ALA A 51 14.10 -15.29 -37.33
N GLU A 52 14.28 -14.39 -38.29
CA GLU A 52 13.64 -13.06 -38.30
C GLU A 52 12.10 -13.15 -38.36
N ALA A 53 11.56 -14.06 -39.18
CA ALA A 53 10.12 -14.25 -39.29
C ALA A 53 9.50 -14.88 -38.03
N LEU A 54 10.19 -15.84 -37.40
CA LEU A 54 9.80 -16.39 -36.10
C LEU A 54 9.84 -15.30 -35.02
N LEU A 55 10.88 -14.47 -35.03
CA LEU A 55 11.03 -13.38 -34.08
C LEU A 55 9.93 -12.33 -34.23
N ASN A 56 9.58 -11.98 -35.47
CA ASN A 56 8.45 -11.10 -35.77
C ASN A 56 7.10 -11.71 -35.35
N ARG A 57 6.90 -13.01 -35.57
CA ARG A 57 5.68 -13.72 -35.17
C ARG A 57 5.53 -13.81 -33.65
N TYR A 58 6.62 -14.06 -32.95
CA TYR A 58 6.65 -14.23 -31.50
C TYR A 58 7.13 -12.98 -30.76
N LYS A 59 7.07 -11.80 -31.39
CA LYS A 59 7.51 -10.51 -30.81
C LYS A 59 6.86 -10.20 -29.46
N ASN A 60 5.65 -10.73 -29.23
CA ASN A 60 4.89 -10.57 -27.98
C ASN A 60 5.19 -11.63 -26.92
N ASN A 61 6.02 -12.64 -27.24
CA ASN A 61 6.42 -13.68 -26.30
C ASN A 61 7.69 -13.24 -25.55
N PRO A 62 7.69 -13.23 -24.20
CA PRO A 62 8.83 -12.81 -23.39
C PRO A 62 10.12 -13.59 -23.70
N ARG A 63 10.02 -14.85 -24.16
CA ARG A 63 11.18 -15.64 -24.57
C ARG A 63 11.84 -15.14 -25.85
N ALA A 64 11.09 -14.59 -26.81
CA ALA A 64 11.65 -14.04 -28.04
C ALA A 64 12.36 -12.69 -27.78
N LEU A 65 11.83 -11.90 -26.84
CA LEU A 65 12.49 -10.68 -26.35
C LEU A 65 13.80 -10.99 -25.60
N ALA A 66 13.84 -12.08 -24.82
CA ALA A 66 15.06 -12.53 -24.16
C ALA A 66 16.17 -12.91 -25.16
N ILE A 67 15.81 -13.57 -26.27
CA ILE A 67 16.74 -13.93 -27.35
C ILE A 67 17.29 -12.69 -28.07
N ASN A 68 16.48 -11.65 -28.28
CA ASN A 68 16.97 -10.37 -28.82
C ASN A 68 17.95 -9.68 -27.86
N LYS A 69 17.64 -9.67 -26.57
CA LYS A 69 18.53 -9.08 -25.55
C LYS A 69 19.85 -9.86 -25.43
N GLU A 70 19.83 -11.17 -25.64
CA GLU A 70 21.04 -11.99 -25.73
C GLU A 70 21.87 -11.65 -26.97
N ALA A 71 21.23 -11.45 -28.13
CA ALA A 71 21.91 -10.97 -29.33
C ALA A 71 22.52 -9.57 -29.14
N GLU A 72 21.94 -8.74 -28.26
CA GLU A 72 22.47 -7.44 -27.82
C GLU A 72 23.53 -7.56 -26.70
N GLY A 73 23.89 -8.78 -26.28
CA GLY A 73 24.97 -9.05 -25.32
C GLY A 73 24.54 -9.16 -23.85
N VAL A 74 23.23 -9.24 -23.57
CA VAL A 74 22.70 -9.36 -22.20
C VAL A 74 22.51 -10.84 -21.82
N PRO A 75 22.98 -11.32 -20.65
CA PRO A 75 22.89 -12.74 -20.28
C PRO A 75 21.46 -13.31 -20.28
N PHE A 76 21.28 -14.46 -20.96
CA PHE A 76 20.00 -15.16 -21.14
C PHE A 76 19.26 -15.52 -19.83
N LEU A 77 20.00 -15.70 -18.73
CA LEU A 77 19.48 -16.20 -17.45
C LEU A 77 18.82 -15.14 -16.55
N LEU A 78 18.93 -13.84 -16.87
CA LEU A 78 18.29 -12.76 -16.11
C LEU A 78 17.07 -12.16 -16.82
N ALA A 79 16.79 -12.58 -18.05
CA ALA A 79 15.62 -12.13 -18.82
C ALA A 79 14.39 -13.01 -18.52
N SER A 80 14.04 -13.21 -17.25
CA SER A 80 12.63 -13.31 -16.89
C SER A 80 12.04 -11.95 -17.18
N GLY A 81 11.73 -11.69 -18.46
CA GLY A 81 11.10 -10.45 -18.88
C GLY A 81 9.85 -10.31 -18.02
N THR A 82 9.85 -9.32 -17.13
CA THR A 82 8.63 -8.76 -16.58
C THR A 82 7.72 -8.60 -17.79
N PRO A 83 6.60 -9.33 -17.88
CA PRO A 83 5.71 -9.20 -19.02
C PRO A 83 5.43 -7.72 -19.15
N MET A 84 5.72 -7.15 -20.34
CA MET A 84 5.34 -5.77 -20.61
C MET A 84 3.87 -5.68 -20.22
N ALA A 85 3.59 -4.83 -19.24
CA ALA A 85 2.24 -4.67 -18.76
C ALA A 85 1.40 -4.32 -20.00
N LEU A 86 0.41 -5.15 -20.31
CA LEU A 86 -0.48 -4.94 -21.44
C LEU A 86 -0.94 -3.49 -21.36
N GLN A 87 -0.55 -2.66 -22.34
CA GLN A 87 -1.06 -1.30 -22.43
C GLN A 87 -2.57 -1.41 -22.49
N GLN A 88 -3.23 -0.96 -21.41
CA GLN A 88 -4.68 -0.93 -21.38
C GLN A 88 -5.15 0.01 -22.50
N ALA A 89 -6.18 -0.43 -23.23
CA ALA A 89 -6.77 0.38 -24.27
C ALA A 89 -7.28 1.71 -23.66
N PRO A 90 -7.15 2.83 -24.39
CA PRO A 90 -7.55 4.12 -23.85
C PRO A 90 -9.05 4.13 -23.50
N THR A 91 -9.39 4.64 -22.32
CA THR A 91 -10.77 4.75 -21.82
C THR A 91 -11.24 6.20 -21.80
N SER A 92 -12.54 6.43 -21.53
CA SER A 92 -13.09 7.79 -21.35
C SER A 92 -12.38 8.57 -20.23
N SER A 93 -11.97 7.88 -19.16
CA SER A 93 -11.24 8.50 -18.06
C SER A 93 -9.86 9.02 -18.45
N ASP A 94 -9.26 8.55 -19.55
CA ASP A 94 -8.00 9.13 -20.05
C ASP A 94 -8.19 10.55 -20.59
N ALA A 95 -9.35 10.83 -21.22
CA ALA A 95 -9.66 12.17 -21.70
C ALA A 95 -9.98 13.12 -20.54
N GLU A 96 -10.74 12.65 -19.54
CA GLU A 96 -11.01 13.40 -18.30
C GLU A 96 -9.72 13.67 -17.52
N MET A 97 -8.82 12.69 -17.44
CA MET A 97 -7.53 12.86 -16.79
C MET A 97 -6.66 13.89 -17.51
N GLN A 98 -6.62 13.87 -18.84
CA GLN A 98 -5.86 14.86 -19.60
C GLN A 98 -6.42 16.27 -19.39
N GLN A 99 -7.74 16.43 -19.38
CA GLN A 99 -8.37 17.70 -19.06
C GLN A 99 -7.98 18.19 -17.66
N ALA A 100 -8.08 17.33 -16.65
CA ALA A 100 -7.72 17.67 -15.28
C ALA A 100 -6.22 18.03 -15.14
N ILE A 101 -5.34 17.34 -15.88
CA ILE A 101 -3.90 17.68 -15.96
C ILE A 101 -3.70 19.08 -16.56
N ASP A 102 -4.41 19.39 -17.64
CA ASP A 102 -4.29 20.67 -18.33
C ASP A 102 -4.80 21.82 -17.44
N ASP A 103 -5.89 21.59 -16.69
CA ASP A 103 -6.44 22.54 -15.71
C ASP A 103 -5.46 22.79 -14.55
N VAL A 104 -4.87 21.73 -13.96
CA VAL A 104 -3.82 21.89 -12.94
C VAL A 104 -2.61 22.66 -13.47
N ASN A 105 -2.18 22.37 -14.71
CA ASN A 105 -1.04 23.06 -15.29
C ASN A 105 -1.30 24.56 -15.51
N ARG A 106 -2.52 24.91 -15.94
CA ARG A 106 -2.95 26.30 -16.10
C ARG A 106 -2.95 27.03 -14.76
N ASP A 107 -3.50 26.42 -13.72
CA ASP A 107 -3.62 27.06 -12.40
C ASP A 107 -2.26 27.19 -11.70
N LEU A 108 -1.38 26.20 -11.85
CA LEU A 108 0.02 26.30 -11.41
C LEU A 108 0.78 27.40 -12.15
N GLN A 109 0.55 27.56 -13.45
CA GLN A 109 1.16 28.63 -14.24
C GLN A 109 0.65 30.00 -13.77
N GLU A 110 -0.65 30.13 -13.47
CA GLU A 110 -1.22 31.36 -12.94
C GLU A 110 -0.59 31.74 -11.59
N LEU A 111 -0.44 30.78 -10.66
CA LEU A 111 0.19 31.02 -9.36
C LEU A 111 1.67 31.41 -9.47
N THR A 112 2.43 30.73 -10.33
CA THR A 112 3.87 30.98 -10.49
C THR A 112 4.20 32.27 -11.23
N THR A 113 3.27 32.77 -12.07
CA THR A 113 3.46 34.02 -12.83
C THR A 113 2.81 35.23 -12.15
N ASN A 114 2.09 35.04 -11.05
CA ASN A 114 1.41 36.12 -10.34
C ASN A 114 2.43 37.08 -9.69
N THR A 115 2.32 38.37 -10.01
CA THR A 115 3.22 39.41 -9.50
C THR A 115 3.11 39.64 -7.99
N ILE A 116 1.96 39.32 -7.40
CA ILE A 116 1.71 39.42 -5.94
C ILE A 116 2.51 38.34 -5.20
N LEU A 117 2.75 37.19 -5.83
CA LEU A 117 3.42 36.02 -5.26
C LEU A 117 4.90 35.91 -5.66
N LYS A 118 5.50 36.99 -6.18
CA LYS A 118 6.90 36.96 -6.69
C LYS A 118 7.91 36.46 -5.66
N ASP A 119 7.69 36.75 -4.38
CA ASP A 119 8.59 36.39 -3.27
C ASP A 119 8.50 34.89 -2.90
N LEU A 120 7.49 34.18 -3.40
CA LEU A 120 7.23 32.75 -3.19
C LEU A 120 7.39 31.93 -4.47
N SER A 121 7.95 32.53 -5.52
CA SER A 121 8.04 31.92 -6.84
C SER A 121 8.86 30.62 -6.86
N SER A 122 9.91 30.53 -6.05
CA SER A 122 10.72 29.31 -5.89
C SER A 122 9.96 28.17 -5.23
N GLU A 123 9.22 28.46 -4.17
CA GLU A 123 8.43 27.53 -3.38
C GLU A 123 7.30 26.97 -4.24
N LEU A 124 6.59 27.86 -4.96
CA LEU A 124 5.52 27.47 -5.88
C LEU A 124 6.04 26.70 -7.10
N ALA A 125 7.25 27.01 -7.59
CA ALA A 125 7.88 26.21 -8.63
C ALA A 125 8.23 24.80 -8.13
N GLY A 126 8.70 24.67 -6.89
CA GLY A 126 8.92 23.39 -6.22
C GLY A 126 7.62 22.58 -6.08
N TRP A 127 6.54 23.21 -5.63
CA TRP A 127 5.21 22.60 -5.58
C TRP A 127 4.75 22.12 -6.97
N ALA A 128 4.92 22.96 -8.00
CA ALA A 128 4.53 22.61 -9.35
C ALA A 128 5.29 21.39 -9.89
N MET A 129 6.59 21.25 -9.60
CA MET A 129 7.36 20.07 -9.98
C MET A 129 6.90 18.82 -9.24
N ALA A 130 6.69 18.91 -7.92
CA ALA A 130 6.25 17.80 -7.09
C ALA A 130 4.84 17.31 -7.50
N ILE A 131 3.90 18.23 -7.69
CA ILE A 131 2.52 17.94 -8.12
C ILE A 131 2.54 17.27 -9.49
N ARG A 132 3.25 17.82 -10.48
CA ARG A 132 3.31 17.21 -11.83
C ARG A 132 3.90 15.80 -11.80
N SER A 133 4.95 15.58 -11.02
CA SER A 133 5.56 14.26 -10.85
C SER A 133 4.58 13.28 -10.22
N ALA A 134 3.90 13.69 -9.14
CA ALA A 134 2.91 12.86 -8.45
C ALA A 134 1.73 12.50 -9.37
N ILE A 135 1.21 13.45 -10.16
CA ILE A 135 0.12 13.20 -11.10
C ILE A 135 0.53 12.19 -12.18
N GLN A 136 1.70 12.35 -12.79
CA GLN A 136 2.20 11.42 -13.80
C GLN A 136 2.42 10.02 -13.24
N GLU A 137 3.00 9.92 -12.04
CA GLU A 137 3.20 8.65 -11.37
C GLU A 137 1.86 7.98 -11.01
N GLY A 138 0.90 8.75 -10.50
CA GLY A 138 -0.44 8.29 -10.14
C GLY A 138 -1.24 7.81 -11.34
N PHE A 139 -1.17 8.53 -12.46
CA PHE A 139 -1.80 8.14 -13.72
C PHE A 139 -1.29 6.78 -14.21
N ASN A 140 0.04 6.61 -14.20
CA ASN A 140 0.66 5.37 -14.63
C ASN A 140 0.35 4.20 -13.70
N SER A 141 0.32 4.42 -12.38
CA SER A 141 -0.01 3.36 -11.42
C SER A 141 -1.50 2.99 -11.42
N ALA A 142 -2.40 3.96 -11.61
CA ALA A 142 -3.84 3.72 -11.58
C ALA A 142 -4.30 2.70 -12.63
N ARG A 143 -3.68 2.71 -13.82
CA ARG A 143 -3.94 1.74 -14.90
C ARG A 143 -3.60 0.30 -14.51
N PHE A 144 -2.71 0.11 -13.54
CA PHE A 144 -2.28 -1.22 -13.08
C PHE A 144 -2.84 -1.56 -11.69
N ALA A 145 -3.94 -0.94 -11.26
CA ALA A 145 -4.57 -1.12 -9.95
C ALA A 145 -5.05 -2.55 -9.64
N LEU A 146 -5.01 -3.47 -10.61
CA LEU A 146 -5.17 -4.90 -10.37
C LEU A 146 -4.11 -5.41 -9.38
N ASP A 147 -2.88 -4.95 -9.55
CA ASP A 147 -1.80 -5.22 -8.61
C ASP A 147 -1.98 -4.36 -7.35
N SER A 148 -1.91 -5.01 -6.20
CA SER A 148 -1.87 -4.38 -4.88
C SER A 148 -0.86 -3.24 -4.75
N HIS A 149 0.36 -3.43 -5.27
CA HIS A 149 1.41 -2.43 -5.10
C HIS A 149 1.05 -1.12 -5.81
N TYR A 150 0.61 -1.21 -7.07
CA TYR A 150 0.22 -0.04 -7.84
C TYR A 150 -1.08 0.61 -7.32
N ARG A 151 -2.01 -0.19 -6.80
CA ARG A 151 -3.22 0.32 -6.15
C ARG A 151 -2.89 1.13 -4.90
N ASP A 152 -2.11 0.57 -3.98
CA ASP A 152 -1.73 1.24 -2.72
C ASP A 152 -0.89 2.49 -3.00
N LYS A 153 0.01 2.41 -3.98
CA LYS A 153 0.77 3.56 -4.48
C LYS A 153 -0.14 4.67 -5.00
N THR A 154 -1.18 4.33 -5.77
CA THR A 154 -2.14 5.32 -6.28
C THR A 154 -2.93 5.97 -5.13
N PHE A 155 -3.36 5.21 -4.11
CA PHE A 155 -3.95 5.81 -2.91
C PHE A 155 -2.97 6.72 -2.18
N GLY A 156 -1.70 6.34 -2.05
CA GLY A 156 -0.65 7.20 -1.47
C GLY A 156 -0.48 8.51 -2.23
N ILE A 157 -0.46 8.45 -3.56
CA ILE A 157 -0.35 9.62 -4.43
C ILE A 157 -1.60 10.49 -4.33
N ARG A 158 -2.80 9.89 -4.34
CA ARG A 158 -4.07 10.60 -4.16
C ARG A 158 -4.08 11.38 -2.85
N ARG A 159 -3.61 10.76 -1.76
CA ARG A 159 -3.46 11.38 -0.45
C ARG A 159 -2.52 12.57 -0.48
N ASN A 160 -1.34 12.41 -1.09
CA ASN A 160 -0.36 13.49 -1.26
C ASN A 160 -0.93 14.68 -2.06
N LEU A 161 -1.62 14.41 -3.18
CA LEU A 161 -2.31 15.46 -3.95
C LEU A 161 -3.41 16.17 -3.13
N GLY A 162 -4.16 15.43 -2.32
CA GLY A 162 -5.14 15.99 -1.40
C GLY A 162 -4.51 16.86 -0.29
N GLU A 163 -3.27 16.57 0.12
CA GLU A 163 -2.51 17.41 1.05
C GLU A 163 -2.10 18.73 0.38
N TYR A 164 -1.62 18.71 -0.86
CA TYR A 164 -1.39 19.93 -1.64
C TYR A 164 -2.67 20.74 -1.86
N ALA A 165 -3.80 20.09 -2.14
CA ALA A 165 -5.08 20.78 -2.30
C ALA A 165 -5.51 21.46 -1.00
N ARG A 166 -5.38 20.78 0.14
CA ARG A 166 -5.67 21.35 1.46
C ARG A 166 -4.72 22.50 1.83
N LEU A 167 -3.42 22.33 1.62
CA LEU A 167 -2.43 23.37 1.86
C LEU A 167 -2.68 24.59 0.97
N SER A 168 -3.03 24.39 -0.29
CA SER A 168 -3.40 25.48 -1.21
C SER A 168 -4.61 26.25 -0.68
N ARG A 169 -5.68 25.56 -0.25
CA ARG A 169 -6.85 26.21 0.38
C ARG A 169 -6.47 27.00 1.63
N LEU A 170 -5.61 26.45 2.48
CA LEU A 170 -5.18 27.08 3.73
C LEU A 170 -4.29 28.32 3.49
N VAL A 171 -3.28 28.21 2.62
CA VAL A 171 -2.41 29.33 2.24
C VAL A 171 -3.20 30.41 1.51
N GLY A 172 -4.11 30.00 0.61
CA GLY A 172 -5.02 30.90 -0.09
C GLY A 172 -5.92 31.68 0.87
N ALA A 173 -6.56 30.98 1.81
CA ALA A 173 -7.40 31.59 2.85
C ALA A 173 -6.63 32.63 3.67
N LEU A 174 -5.39 32.32 4.03
CA LEU A 174 -4.54 33.19 4.84
C LEU A 174 -3.96 34.39 4.07
N SER A 175 -3.98 34.31 2.75
CA SER A 175 -3.48 35.33 1.83
C SER A 175 -4.56 36.36 1.48
N SER A 176 -4.20 37.36 0.66
CA SER A 176 -5.16 38.37 0.21
C SER A 176 -6.33 37.75 -0.60
N PRO A 177 -7.54 38.35 -0.58
CA PRO A 177 -8.72 37.78 -1.24
C PRO A 177 -8.55 37.50 -2.74
N VAL A 178 -7.74 38.30 -3.43
CA VAL A 178 -7.45 38.15 -4.86
C VAL A 178 -6.60 36.90 -5.11
N VAL A 179 -5.63 36.64 -4.24
CA VAL A 179 -4.72 35.49 -4.33
C VAL A 179 -5.42 34.19 -3.89
N ASN A 180 -6.37 34.27 -2.95
CA ASN A 180 -7.14 33.14 -2.47
C ASN A 180 -7.85 32.38 -3.61
N VAL A 181 -8.43 33.12 -4.57
CA VAL A 181 -9.12 32.52 -5.73
C VAL A 181 -8.18 31.60 -6.53
N ASN A 182 -6.95 32.04 -6.79
CA ASN A 182 -6.00 31.27 -7.60
C ASN A 182 -5.57 29.97 -6.90
N TYR A 183 -5.33 30.03 -5.58
CA TYR A 183 -5.02 28.83 -4.80
C TYR A 183 -6.22 27.88 -4.68
N ARG A 184 -7.43 28.43 -4.62
CA ARG A 184 -8.68 27.66 -4.61
C ARG A 184 -8.91 26.94 -5.94
N ASN A 185 -8.71 27.61 -7.07
CA ASN A 185 -8.80 27.00 -8.40
C ASN A 185 -7.83 25.82 -8.50
N LEU A 186 -6.56 26.02 -8.12
CA LEU A 186 -5.58 24.92 -8.06
C LEU A 186 -6.08 23.75 -7.20
N ALA A 187 -6.64 24.04 -6.01
CA ALA A 187 -7.15 23.01 -5.13
C ALA A 187 -8.39 22.28 -5.71
N GLN A 188 -9.22 22.95 -6.51
CA GLN A 188 -10.34 22.32 -7.22
C GLN A 188 -9.83 21.41 -8.34
N SER A 189 -8.88 21.86 -9.16
CA SER A 189 -8.29 21.01 -10.20
C SER A 189 -7.54 19.81 -9.62
N LEU A 190 -6.89 19.94 -8.46
CA LEU A 190 -6.31 18.81 -7.74
C LEU A 190 -7.39 17.82 -7.24
N ASP A 191 -8.51 18.31 -6.72
CA ASP A 191 -9.64 17.46 -6.33
C ASP A 191 -10.21 16.68 -7.53
N GLU A 192 -10.29 17.29 -8.71
CA GLU A 192 -10.69 16.62 -9.95
C GLU A 192 -9.74 15.47 -10.30
N VAL A 193 -8.42 15.74 -10.32
CA VAL A 193 -7.41 14.69 -10.56
C VAL A 193 -7.55 13.55 -9.55
N THR A 194 -7.67 13.84 -8.26
CA THR A 194 -7.80 12.80 -7.23
C THR A 194 -9.07 11.96 -7.37
N SER A 195 -10.15 12.55 -7.90
CA SER A 195 -11.41 11.85 -8.17
C SER A 195 -11.28 10.95 -9.40
N VAL A 196 -10.67 11.45 -10.48
CA VAL A 196 -10.40 10.67 -11.70
C VAL A 196 -9.48 9.48 -11.40
N LEU A 197 -8.48 9.63 -10.53
CA LEU A 197 -7.62 8.50 -10.11
C LEU A 197 -8.43 7.35 -9.48
N LEU A 198 -9.44 7.63 -8.65
CA LEU A 198 -10.31 6.59 -8.07
C LEU A 198 -11.12 5.88 -9.17
N VAL A 199 -11.66 6.65 -10.12
CA VAL A 199 -12.43 6.12 -11.25
C VAL A 199 -11.55 5.23 -12.12
N MET A 200 -10.35 5.70 -12.50
CA MET A 200 -9.38 4.94 -13.31
C MET A 200 -8.99 3.61 -12.65
N MET A 201 -8.74 3.60 -11.34
CA MET A 201 -8.47 2.35 -10.63
C MET A 201 -9.66 1.39 -10.70
N GLY A 202 -10.89 1.90 -10.51
CA GLY A 202 -12.10 1.10 -10.64
C GLY A 202 -12.35 0.61 -12.06
N GLU A 203 -12.05 1.40 -13.09
CA GLU A 203 -12.10 1.00 -14.50
C GLU A 203 -11.09 -0.11 -14.81
N ALA A 204 -9.85 0.02 -14.32
CA ALA A 204 -8.82 -1.00 -14.47
C ALA A 204 -9.27 -2.35 -13.87
N LEU A 205 -9.93 -2.33 -12.71
CA LEU A 205 -10.53 -3.53 -12.10
C LEU A 205 -11.72 -4.06 -12.92
N ALA A 206 -12.58 -3.17 -13.43
CA ALA A 206 -13.77 -3.55 -14.17
C ALA A 206 -13.44 -4.12 -15.56
N ASN A 207 -12.41 -3.62 -16.23
CA ASN A 207 -11.92 -4.12 -17.51
C ASN A 207 -11.47 -5.58 -17.42
N VAL A 208 -11.06 -6.01 -16.23
CA VAL A 208 -10.69 -7.40 -15.93
C VAL A 208 -11.93 -8.24 -15.58
N GLY A 209 -13.15 -7.74 -15.76
CA GLY A 209 -14.38 -8.49 -15.53
C GLY A 209 -14.58 -8.87 -14.05
N PHE A 210 -14.06 -8.08 -13.12
CA PHE A 210 -14.26 -8.34 -11.71
C PHE A 210 -15.71 -8.00 -11.32
N ASN A 211 -16.58 -9.00 -11.18
CA ASN A 211 -18.03 -8.76 -11.03
C ASN A 211 -18.60 -9.15 -9.67
N ARG A 212 -17.88 -9.89 -8.81
CA ARG A 212 -18.41 -10.32 -7.48
C ARG A 212 -17.38 -10.96 -6.55
N SER A 213 -16.40 -11.67 -7.10
CA SER A 213 -15.41 -12.38 -6.27
C SER A 213 -14.67 -11.34 -5.44
N ARG A 214 -14.70 -11.39 -4.10
CA ARG A 214 -13.92 -10.47 -3.23
C ARG A 214 -12.41 -10.76 -3.25
N TYR A 215 -11.95 -11.44 -4.30
CA TYR A 215 -10.65 -12.08 -4.35
C TYR A 215 -9.70 -11.28 -5.25
N LEU A 216 -9.28 -10.13 -4.72
CA LEU A 216 -8.11 -9.42 -5.22
C LEU A 216 -6.90 -9.91 -4.43
N LEU A 217 -5.81 -10.19 -5.13
CA LEU A 217 -4.54 -10.50 -4.48
C LEU A 217 -4.10 -9.30 -3.63
N GLN A 218 -3.66 -9.58 -2.41
CA GLN A 218 -3.11 -8.57 -1.50
C GLN A 218 -1.66 -8.22 -1.83
N VAL A 219 -0.98 -9.07 -2.60
CA VAL A 219 0.44 -8.91 -2.92
C VAL A 219 0.69 -9.10 -4.41
N PRO A 220 1.74 -8.46 -4.96
CA PRO A 220 2.14 -8.65 -6.33
C PRO A 220 2.55 -10.11 -6.58
N TYR A 221 2.40 -10.54 -7.83
CA TYR A 221 2.73 -11.91 -8.24
C TYR A 221 4.20 -12.29 -7.97
N SER A 222 5.13 -11.36 -8.20
CA SER A 222 6.57 -11.56 -7.92
C SER A 222 6.83 -11.84 -6.44
N GLU A 223 6.09 -11.19 -5.55
CA GLU A 223 6.20 -11.42 -4.12
C GLU A 223 5.61 -12.77 -3.69
N LEU A 224 4.53 -13.25 -4.33
CA LEU A 224 4.02 -14.62 -4.08
C LEU A 224 5.08 -15.69 -4.35
N GLN A 225 5.88 -15.53 -5.40
CA GLN A 225 6.99 -16.43 -5.70
C GLN A 225 8.05 -16.39 -4.59
N GLY A 226 8.44 -15.19 -4.16
CA GLY A 226 9.38 -15.02 -3.04
C GLY A 226 8.87 -15.60 -1.72
N ARG A 227 7.58 -15.40 -1.40
CA ARG A 227 6.92 -15.98 -0.22
C ARG A 227 6.89 -17.52 -0.30
N ARG A 228 6.57 -18.09 -1.46
CA ARG A 228 6.62 -19.54 -1.71
C ARG A 228 8.01 -20.10 -1.46
N ASP A 229 9.05 -19.46 -2.00
CA ASP A 229 10.43 -19.91 -1.80
C ASP A 229 10.88 -19.79 -0.34
N SER A 230 10.43 -18.75 0.36
CA SER A 230 10.66 -18.58 1.81
C SER A 230 10.01 -19.70 2.63
N VAL A 231 8.79 -20.12 2.27
CA VAL A 231 8.11 -21.27 2.90
C VAL A 231 8.90 -22.56 2.69
N ILE A 232 9.34 -22.83 1.46
CA ILE A 232 10.12 -24.05 1.15
C ILE A 232 11.46 -24.03 1.88
N TYR A 233 12.14 -22.89 1.92
CA TYR A 233 13.38 -22.74 2.68
C TYR A 233 13.17 -22.99 4.18
N ALA A 234 12.13 -22.39 4.77
CA ALA A 234 11.78 -22.60 6.17
C ALA A 234 11.41 -24.07 6.47
N LEU A 235 10.70 -24.74 5.56
CA LEU A 235 10.38 -26.17 5.68
C LEU A 235 11.64 -27.04 5.65
N ARG A 236 12.59 -26.76 4.75
CA ARG A 236 13.86 -27.50 4.66
C ARG A 236 14.68 -27.36 5.94
N ASN A 237 14.73 -26.15 6.51
CA ASN A 237 15.36 -25.90 7.81
C ASN A 237 14.63 -26.65 8.94
N PHE A 238 13.30 -26.66 8.92
CA PHE A 238 12.48 -27.34 9.93
C PHE A 238 12.66 -28.88 9.91
N ILE A 239 12.72 -29.49 8.72
CA ILE A 239 12.94 -30.95 8.55
C ILE A 239 14.41 -31.33 8.83
N GLY A 240 15.34 -30.36 8.76
CA GLY A 240 16.77 -30.58 8.96
C GLY A 240 17.53 -30.99 7.69
N SER A 241 17.00 -30.71 6.49
CA SER A 241 17.66 -31.05 5.22
C SER A 241 18.75 -30.06 4.81
N THR A 242 18.83 -28.89 5.43
CA THR A 242 19.81 -27.82 5.15
C THR A 242 20.99 -27.78 6.12
N GLN A 243 21.18 -28.80 6.96
CA GLN A 243 22.12 -28.72 8.09
C GLN A 243 23.58 -28.46 7.67
N THR A 244 24.07 -27.28 8.05
CA THR A 244 25.41 -27.09 8.62
C THR A 244 25.51 -27.95 9.89
N ALA A 245 26.66 -28.58 10.13
CA ALA A 245 26.87 -29.40 11.32
C ALA A 245 26.51 -28.59 12.58
N TYR A 246 25.60 -29.12 13.41
CA TYR A 246 25.25 -28.51 14.69
C TYR A 246 26.51 -28.26 15.52
N ALA A 247 26.60 -27.10 16.18
CA ALA A 247 27.61 -26.91 17.20
C ALA A 247 27.45 -27.98 18.29
N ALA A 248 28.53 -28.40 18.93
CA ALA A 248 28.55 -29.51 19.90
C ALA A 248 27.55 -29.37 21.07
N ASN A 249 26.98 -28.16 21.26
CA ASN A 249 26.12 -27.79 22.39
C ASN A 249 24.67 -27.48 21.94
N GLU A 250 24.36 -27.57 20.64
CA GLU A 250 23.07 -27.11 20.10
C GLU A 250 22.09 -28.29 19.91
N TRP A 251 20.91 -28.18 20.52
CA TRP A 251 19.86 -29.20 20.40
C TRP A 251 19.14 -29.10 19.05
N PRO A 252 18.80 -30.23 18.38
CA PRO A 252 18.09 -30.24 17.11
C PRO A 252 16.58 -29.96 17.28
N ARG A 253 16.24 -28.75 17.76
CA ARG A 253 14.87 -28.34 18.12
C ARG A 253 13.88 -28.38 16.96
N GLY A 254 14.35 -28.18 15.72
CA GLY A 254 13.53 -28.28 14.51
C GLY A 254 13.01 -29.70 14.29
N VAL A 255 13.93 -30.68 14.28
CA VAL A 255 13.60 -32.10 14.04
C VAL A 255 12.73 -32.69 15.15
N ASP A 256 12.96 -32.28 16.40
CA ASP A 256 12.11 -32.74 17.51
C ASP A 256 10.69 -32.18 17.40
N ALA A 257 10.54 -30.88 17.13
CA ALA A 257 9.24 -30.26 16.89
C ALA A 257 8.53 -30.86 15.64
N TYR A 258 9.30 -31.25 14.61
CA TYR A 258 8.76 -31.97 13.46
C TYR A 258 8.15 -33.31 13.85
N ARG A 259 8.83 -34.12 14.68
CA ARG A 259 8.30 -35.40 15.18
C ARG A 259 7.04 -35.20 16.02
N GLN A 260 7.04 -34.20 16.90
CA GLN A 260 5.89 -33.88 17.74
C GLN A 260 4.69 -33.47 16.90
N LEU A 261 4.87 -32.55 15.93
CA LEU A 261 3.81 -32.14 15.01
C LEU A 261 3.30 -33.31 14.16
N TYR A 262 4.20 -34.14 13.66
CA TYR A 262 3.84 -35.31 12.84
C TYR A 262 2.99 -36.31 13.63
N SER A 263 3.38 -36.62 14.88
CA SER A 263 2.60 -37.49 15.77
C SER A 263 1.28 -36.85 16.19
N PHE A 264 1.27 -35.54 16.45
CA PHE A 264 0.06 -34.82 16.81
C PHE A 264 -0.98 -34.87 15.68
N LEU A 265 -0.55 -34.65 14.43
CA LEU A 265 -1.43 -34.74 13.26
C LEU A 265 -1.99 -36.15 13.07
N ASP A 266 -1.18 -37.19 13.31
CA ASP A 266 -1.60 -38.60 13.21
C ASP A 266 -2.64 -38.94 14.29
N ASN A 267 -2.39 -38.55 15.54
CA ASN A 267 -3.29 -38.77 16.68
C ASN A 267 -4.63 -38.03 16.52
N GLN A 268 -4.63 -36.86 15.88
CA GLN A 268 -5.83 -36.06 15.60
C GLN A 268 -6.55 -36.48 14.31
N GLY A 269 -6.04 -37.49 13.58
CA GLY A 269 -6.61 -37.96 12.31
C GLY A 269 -6.48 -36.97 11.15
N GLN A 270 -5.60 -35.97 11.25
CA GLN A 270 -5.39 -34.89 10.27
C GLN A 270 -4.36 -35.29 9.21
N ASN A 271 -4.53 -36.48 8.62
CA ASN A 271 -3.59 -37.07 7.67
C ASN A 271 -3.48 -36.27 6.36
N ASP A 272 -4.50 -35.51 6.01
CA ASP A 272 -4.49 -34.59 4.86
C ASP A 272 -3.49 -33.43 5.08
N LEU A 273 -3.29 -32.96 6.30
CA LEU A 273 -2.32 -31.90 6.60
C LEU A 273 -0.90 -32.44 6.66
N ARG A 274 -0.75 -33.71 7.07
CA ARG A 274 0.55 -34.38 7.13
C ARG A 274 1.24 -34.44 5.77
N SER A 275 0.48 -34.60 4.68
CA SER A 275 1.07 -34.57 3.34
C SER A 275 1.68 -33.22 2.97
N LEU A 276 1.25 -32.12 3.59
CA LEU A 276 1.81 -30.78 3.36
C LEU A 276 3.17 -30.57 4.04
N LEU A 277 3.59 -31.48 4.92
CA LEU A 277 4.95 -31.48 5.48
C LEU A 277 5.99 -32.06 4.50
N VAL A 278 5.55 -32.58 3.34
CA VAL A 278 6.42 -33.04 2.28
C VAL A 278 6.66 -31.90 1.29
N GLU A 279 7.93 -31.58 1.04
CA GLU A 279 8.33 -30.45 0.19
C GLU A 279 7.68 -30.47 -1.21
N ASN A 280 7.63 -31.63 -1.85
CA ASN A 280 7.05 -31.79 -3.19
C ASN A 280 5.54 -31.52 -3.22
N GLU A 281 4.81 -31.93 -2.19
CA GLU A 281 3.37 -31.71 -2.12
C GLU A 281 3.05 -30.26 -1.76
N LEU A 282 3.79 -29.67 -0.82
CA LEU A 282 3.63 -28.27 -0.45
C LEU A 282 3.95 -27.35 -1.63
N SER A 283 5.08 -27.58 -2.30
CA SER A 283 5.46 -26.82 -3.50
C SER A 283 4.40 -26.95 -4.60
N ARG A 284 3.92 -28.17 -4.89
CA ARG A 284 2.86 -28.38 -5.88
C ARG A 284 1.58 -27.62 -5.58
N VAL A 285 1.12 -27.61 -4.33
CA VAL A 285 -0.09 -26.87 -3.92
C VAL A 285 0.13 -25.35 -4.06
N MET A 286 1.27 -24.83 -3.60
CA MET A 286 1.60 -23.41 -3.72
C MET A 286 1.79 -22.99 -5.19
N ASP A 287 2.48 -23.79 -5.99
CA ASP A 287 2.73 -23.51 -7.41
C ASP A 287 1.43 -23.59 -8.21
N SER A 288 0.48 -24.46 -7.84
CA SER A 288 -0.88 -24.49 -8.42
C SER A 288 -1.69 -23.22 -8.10
N LEU A 289 -1.57 -22.69 -6.87
CA LEU A 289 -2.18 -21.40 -6.49
C LEU A 289 -1.56 -20.24 -7.27
N ILE A 290 -0.23 -20.19 -7.36
CA ILE A 290 0.51 -19.18 -8.11
C ILE A 290 0.19 -19.27 -9.61
N HIS A 291 0.14 -20.47 -10.18
CA HIS A 291 -0.15 -20.65 -11.60
C HIS A 291 -1.56 -20.18 -11.96
N ARG A 292 -2.56 -20.42 -11.10
CA ARG A 292 -3.91 -19.86 -11.27
C ARG A 292 -3.93 -18.33 -11.19
N ALA A 293 -3.07 -17.74 -10.35
CA ALA A 293 -2.87 -16.30 -10.27
C ALA A 293 -2.04 -15.73 -11.45
N SER A 294 -1.42 -16.59 -12.27
CA SER A 294 -0.44 -16.16 -13.26
C SER A 294 -1.07 -15.35 -14.40
N GLN A 295 -0.30 -14.35 -14.86
CA GLN A 295 -0.57 -13.47 -16.00
C GLN A 295 -1.69 -12.43 -15.85
N GLY A 296 -2.33 -12.32 -14.67
CA GLY A 296 -3.39 -11.31 -14.47
C GLY A 296 -4.55 -11.43 -15.46
N ASN A 297 -4.68 -12.58 -16.12
CA ASN A 297 -5.75 -12.84 -17.05
C ASN A 297 -7.06 -12.93 -16.26
N VAL A 298 -8.09 -12.25 -16.77
CA VAL A 298 -9.45 -12.20 -16.21
C VAL A 298 -9.94 -13.57 -15.79
N GLU A 299 -9.75 -14.55 -16.67
CA GLU A 299 -10.20 -15.92 -16.44
C GLU A 299 -9.44 -16.58 -15.30
N GLY A 300 -8.11 -16.40 -15.24
CA GLY A 300 -7.25 -16.97 -14.20
C GLY A 300 -7.59 -16.45 -12.80
N LEU A 301 -7.78 -15.13 -12.65
CA LEU A 301 -8.17 -14.53 -11.37
C LEU A 301 -9.58 -14.93 -10.94
N ARG A 302 -10.51 -15.11 -11.89
CA ARG A 302 -11.84 -15.66 -11.58
C ARG A 302 -11.78 -17.13 -11.17
N HIS A 303 -10.98 -17.94 -11.85
CA HIS A 303 -10.72 -19.34 -11.49
C HIS A 303 -10.08 -19.46 -10.11
N LEU A 304 -9.12 -18.57 -9.81
CA LEU A 304 -8.50 -18.44 -8.50
C LEU A 304 -9.56 -18.11 -7.44
N GLY A 305 -10.39 -17.08 -7.66
CA GLY A 305 -11.46 -16.70 -6.73
C GLY A 305 -12.48 -17.82 -6.46
N ALA A 306 -12.69 -18.73 -7.41
CA ALA A 306 -13.60 -19.87 -7.25
C ALA A 306 -12.96 -21.09 -6.57
N THR A 307 -11.63 -21.29 -6.70
CA THR A 307 -10.98 -22.56 -6.33
C THR A 307 -9.89 -22.43 -5.26
N ALA A 308 -9.28 -21.26 -5.09
CA ALA A 308 -8.15 -21.05 -4.17
C ALA A 308 -8.55 -21.22 -2.71
N GLN A 309 -9.80 -20.93 -2.35
CA GLN A 309 -10.25 -20.96 -0.96
C GLN A 309 -10.04 -22.34 -0.30
N LEU A 310 -10.26 -23.44 -1.03
CA LEU A 310 -10.10 -24.79 -0.46
C LEU A 310 -8.64 -25.09 -0.12
N ASP A 311 -7.72 -24.77 -1.04
CA ASP A 311 -6.29 -25.00 -0.84
C ASP A 311 -5.73 -24.07 0.24
N VAL A 312 -6.13 -22.80 0.24
CA VAL A 312 -5.73 -21.80 1.26
C VAL A 312 -6.24 -22.19 2.65
N GLN A 313 -7.49 -22.68 2.77
CA GLN A 313 -8.02 -23.16 4.06
C GLN A 313 -7.27 -24.39 4.58
N ARG A 314 -6.81 -25.27 3.69
CA ARG A 314 -5.96 -26.41 4.07
C ARG A 314 -4.62 -25.95 4.65
N LEU A 315 -3.96 -24.97 4.01
CA LEU A 315 -2.73 -24.37 4.55
C LEU A 315 -2.98 -23.65 5.89
N ARG A 316 -4.08 -22.89 6.00
CA ARG A 316 -4.46 -22.19 7.24
C ARG A 316 -4.71 -23.15 8.40
N ARG A 317 -5.37 -24.29 8.15
CA ARG A 317 -5.57 -25.33 9.16
C ARG A 317 -4.23 -25.86 9.70
N LEU A 318 -3.24 -26.09 8.83
CA LEU A 318 -1.91 -26.50 9.27
C LEU A 318 -1.27 -25.43 10.18
N VAL A 319 -1.39 -24.14 9.84
CA VAL A 319 -0.86 -23.06 10.68
C VAL A 319 -1.54 -23.01 12.05
N LEU A 320 -2.88 -23.07 12.09
CA LEU A 320 -3.63 -23.04 13.34
C LEU A 320 -3.28 -24.21 14.25
N ILE A 321 -3.17 -25.41 13.70
CA ILE A 321 -2.78 -26.61 14.46
C ILE A 321 -1.33 -26.50 14.95
N GLY A 322 -0.42 -26.00 14.11
CA GLY A 322 0.98 -25.79 14.48
C GLY A 322 1.14 -24.78 15.64
N LYS A 323 0.39 -23.67 15.60
CA LYS A 323 0.37 -22.66 16.68
C LYS A 323 -0.24 -23.23 17.96
N ASN A 324 -1.36 -23.93 17.87
CA ASN A 324 -1.98 -24.60 19.02
C ASN A 324 -1.04 -25.63 19.66
N LEU A 325 -0.22 -26.33 18.87
CA LEU A 325 0.78 -27.25 19.41
C LEU A 325 1.85 -26.51 20.23
N GLN A 326 2.32 -25.35 19.77
CA GLN A 326 3.26 -24.52 20.53
C GLN A 326 2.66 -24.05 21.87
N GLU A 327 1.39 -23.66 21.88
CA GLU A 327 0.69 -23.17 23.07
C GLU A 327 0.30 -24.29 24.06
N VAL A 328 -0.23 -25.41 23.56
CA VAL A 328 -0.81 -26.48 24.39
C VAL A 328 0.24 -27.48 24.86
N MET A 329 1.20 -27.85 24.01
CA MET A 329 2.20 -28.84 24.36
C MET A 329 3.44 -28.23 25.03
N ALA A 330 3.53 -26.88 25.08
CA ALA A 330 4.72 -26.16 25.51
C ALA A 330 5.97 -26.87 24.97
N VAL A 331 6.19 -26.84 23.65
CA VAL A 331 7.44 -27.33 23.04
C VAL A 331 8.56 -26.65 23.82
N ASN A 332 9.13 -27.39 24.78
CA ASN A 332 10.04 -26.89 25.79
C ASN A 332 11.37 -27.60 25.49
N PRO A 333 12.35 -26.91 24.89
CA PRO A 333 12.35 -25.48 24.56
C PRO A 333 11.63 -25.13 23.24
N ALA A 334 11.15 -23.89 23.12
CA ALA A 334 10.52 -23.37 21.90
C ALA A 334 11.40 -23.63 20.67
N SER A 335 10.77 -23.95 19.54
CA SER A 335 11.45 -24.30 18.29
C SER A 335 11.35 -23.15 17.27
N PRO A 336 12.40 -22.31 17.14
CA PRO A 336 12.44 -21.25 16.14
C PRO A 336 12.22 -21.75 14.70
N PRO A 337 12.72 -22.92 14.27
CA PRO A 337 12.46 -23.43 12.91
C PRO A 337 10.98 -23.71 12.62
N LEU A 338 10.23 -24.21 13.61
CA LEU A 338 8.78 -24.41 13.45
C LEU A 338 8.07 -23.06 13.33
N ASP A 339 8.38 -22.10 14.20
CA ASP A 339 7.77 -20.77 14.18
C ASP A 339 8.06 -20.03 12.86
N ALA A 340 9.31 -20.07 12.39
CA ALA A 340 9.70 -19.51 11.10
C ALA A 340 8.92 -20.14 9.93
N PHE A 341 8.72 -21.46 9.93
CA PHE A 341 7.91 -22.14 8.92
C PHE A 341 6.44 -21.71 8.98
N LEU A 342 5.84 -21.67 10.18
CA LEU A 342 4.44 -21.28 10.36
C LEU A 342 4.21 -19.80 9.99
N GLN A 343 5.15 -18.91 10.32
CA GLN A 343 5.10 -17.49 9.95
C GLN A 343 5.27 -17.29 8.45
N ALA A 344 6.23 -17.97 7.81
CA ALA A 344 6.39 -17.92 6.36
C ALA A 344 5.13 -18.44 5.65
N LEU A 345 4.53 -19.52 6.15
CA LEU A 345 3.32 -20.10 5.59
C LEU A 345 2.11 -19.19 5.79
N GLN A 346 1.98 -18.57 6.96
CA GLN A 346 0.96 -17.55 7.22
C GLN A 346 1.12 -16.37 6.25
N LEU A 347 2.34 -15.86 6.07
CA LEU A 347 2.61 -14.76 5.15
C LEU A 347 2.22 -15.14 3.70
N PHE A 348 2.50 -16.36 3.25
CA PHE A 348 2.02 -16.83 1.95
C PHE A 348 0.48 -16.85 1.88
N ILE A 349 -0.19 -17.37 2.91
CA ILE A 349 -1.67 -17.39 3.01
C ILE A 349 -2.26 -15.98 2.99
N ASP A 350 -1.63 -15.02 3.65
CA ASP A 350 -2.11 -13.64 3.72
C ASP A 350 -2.09 -12.97 2.34
N GLY A 351 -1.17 -13.36 1.45
CA GLY A 351 -1.18 -12.88 0.06
C GLY A 351 -2.46 -13.23 -0.73
N PHE A 352 -3.18 -14.23 -0.24
CA PHE A 352 -4.41 -14.79 -0.78
C PHE A 352 -5.65 -14.38 0.03
N GLU A 353 -5.51 -13.53 1.05
CA GLU A 353 -6.67 -12.87 1.65
C GLU A 353 -7.23 -11.81 0.70
N GLY A 354 -8.53 -11.54 0.80
CA GLY A 354 -9.19 -10.56 -0.06
C GLY A 354 -8.65 -9.17 0.20
N SER A 355 -7.98 -8.58 -0.79
CA SER A 355 -7.49 -7.21 -0.70
C SER A 355 -8.61 -6.17 -0.81
N GLY A 356 -8.38 -5.03 -0.15
CA GLY A 356 -9.18 -3.82 -0.31
C GLY A 356 -9.17 -3.30 -1.75
N GLY A 357 -10.14 -2.46 -2.10
CA GLY A 357 -10.23 -1.81 -3.41
C GLY A 357 -11.31 -2.35 -4.34
N PHE A 358 -11.93 -3.51 -4.05
CA PHE A 358 -13.01 -4.04 -4.90
C PHE A 358 -14.22 -3.10 -4.97
N ARG A 359 -14.44 -2.26 -3.95
CA ARG A 359 -15.51 -1.26 -3.91
C ARG A 359 -15.30 -0.11 -4.90
N LEU A 360 -14.08 0.10 -5.42
CA LEU A 360 -13.81 1.10 -6.46
C LEU A 360 -14.64 0.87 -7.73
N LEU A 361 -15.08 -0.36 -7.98
CA LEU A 361 -16.03 -0.68 -9.06
C LEU A 361 -17.33 0.11 -8.95
N ARG A 362 -17.76 0.44 -7.72
CA ARG A 362 -18.98 1.22 -7.46
C ARG A 362 -18.81 2.70 -7.78
N LEU A 363 -17.59 3.22 -7.67
CA LEU A 363 -17.27 4.60 -8.04
C LEU A 363 -17.06 4.73 -9.56
N ALA A 364 -16.50 3.72 -10.21
CA ALA A 364 -16.15 3.79 -11.64
C ALA A 364 -17.30 3.44 -12.60
N ARG A 365 -18.33 2.70 -12.16
CA ARG A 365 -19.43 2.26 -13.03
C ARG A 365 -20.74 2.97 -12.68
N PRO A 366 -21.52 3.40 -13.68
CA PRO A 366 -22.86 3.95 -13.45
C PRO A 366 -23.76 2.98 -12.68
N PRO A 367 -24.56 3.46 -11.71
CA PRO A 367 -25.39 2.60 -10.87
C PRO A 367 -26.36 1.68 -11.63
N ILE A 368 -26.80 2.09 -12.82
CA ILE A 368 -27.70 1.32 -13.69
C ILE A 368 -27.12 -0.03 -14.15
N LEU A 369 -25.79 -0.17 -14.13
CA LEU A 369 -25.12 -1.42 -14.52
C LEU A 369 -25.06 -2.45 -13.37
N PHE A 370 -25.41 -2.05 -12.15
CA PHE A 370 -25.38 -2.95 -10.99
C PHE A 370 -26.67 -3.76 -10.86
N TYR A 371 -26.79 -4.82 -11.66
CA TYR A 371 -27.81 -5.86 -11.45
C TYR A 371 -27.35 -6.90 -10.42
N GLY A 372 -28.25 -7.79 -9.96
CA GLY A 372 -28.05 -8.68 -8.81
C GLY A 372 -26.82 -9.59 -8.81
N LEU A 373 -26.07 -9.69 -9.91
CA LEU A 373 -24.76 -10.37 -9.96
C LEU A 373 -23.58 -9.50 -9.50
N TYR A 374 -23.73 -8.18 -9.41
CA TYR A 374 -22.75 -7.21 -8.91
C TYR A 374 -22.88 -6.89 -7.41
N GLY A 375 -23.62 -7.70 -6.64
CA GLY A 375 -23.71 -7.54 -5.19
C GLY A 375 -24.71 -6.48 -4.70
N SER A 376 -25.60 -5.98 -5.55
CA SER A 376 -26.79 -5.27 -5.09
C SER A 376 -27.76 -6.28 -4.46
N SER A 377 -27.57 -6.62 -3.18
CA SER A 377 -28.57 -7.34 -2.39
C SER A 377 -29.70 -6.36 -2.05
N ALA A 378 -30.94 -6.71 -2.37
CA ALA A 378 -32.09 -5.82 -2.23
C ALA A 378 -32.44 -5.43 -0.77
N ASN A 379 -31.78 -6.06 0.22
CA ASN A 379 -32.19 -6.03 1.63
C ASN A 379 -31.06 -5.59 2.59
N GLU A 380 -29.90 -5.16 2.11
CA GLU A 380 -28.77 -4.74 2.97
C GLU A 380 -28.30 -3.34 2.60
N GLU A 381 -28.25 -2.42 3.56
CA GLU A 381 -27.49 -1.18 3.45
C GLU A 381 -26.00 -1.54 3.44
N THR A 382 -25.50 -1.90 2.26
CA THR A 382 -24.10 -2.27 2.10
C THR A 382 -23.21 -1.04 2.22
N THR A 383 -22.04 -1.22 2.83
CA THR A 383 -20.94 -0.23 2.84
C THR A 383 -20.55 0.29 1.45
N GLU A 384 -20.87 -0.48 0.40
CA GLU A 384 -20.73 -0.10 -1.01
C GLU A 384 -21.69 1.03 -1.43
N ASN A 385 -22.97 0.95 -1.06
CA ASN A 385 -23.95 2.01 -1.36
C ASN A 385 -23.60 3.30 -0.60
N GLN A 386 -23.10 3.15 0.63
CA GLN A 386 -22.65 4.28 1.44
C GLN A 386 -21.43 4.96 0.85
N LEU A 387 -20.48 4.23 0.26
CA LEU A 387 -19.35 4.82 -0.45
C LEU A 387 -19.82 5.73 -1.60
N VAL A 388 -20.82 5.28 -2.37
CA VAL A 388 -21.40 6.07 -3.47
C VAL A 388 -22.11 7.31 -2.92
N GLU A 389 -22.91 7.16 -1.87
CA GLU A 389 -23.61 8.29 -1.24
C GLU A 389 -22.63 9.29 -0.62
N LEU A 390 -21.57 8.82 0.05
CA LEU A 390 -20.51 9.67 0.59
C LEU A 390 -19.82 10.48 -0.52
N ALA A 391 -19.53 9.85 -1.67
CA ALA A 391 -18.98 10.56 -2.83
C ALA A 391 -19.94 11.65 -3.34
N PHE A 392 -21.25 11.37 -3.38
CA PHE A 392 -22.25 12.36 -3.76
C PHE A 392 -22.33 13.53 -2.77
N GLN A 393 -22.43 13.24 -1.46
CA GLN A 393 -22.47 14.27 -0.42
C GLN A 393 -21.17 15.09 -0.37
N ARG A 394 -20.02 14.48 -0.64
CA ARG A 394 -18.72 15.16 -0.77
C ARG A 394 -18.73 16.17 -1.91
N ASN A 395 -19.24 15.82 -3.08
CA ASN A 395 -19.33 16.74 -4.22
C ASN A 395 -20.29 17.90 -3.94
N LEU A 396 -21.44 17.61 -3.31
CA LEU A 396 -22.38 18.64 -2.87
C LEU A 396 -21.73 19.58 -1.84
N LEU A 397 -20.95 19.04 -0.90
CA LEU A 397 -20.23 19.86 0.07
C LEU A 397 -19.23 20.79 -0.63
N ALA A 398 -18.42 20.27 -1.56
CA ALA A 398 -17.46 21.07 -2.32
C ALA A 398 -18.13 22.25 -3.03
N GLU A 399 -19.23 22.01 -3.76
CA GLU A 399 -20.02 23.05 -4.44
C GLU A 399 -20.49 24.15 -3.46
N LEU A 400 -21.01 23.75 -2.29
CA LEU A 400 -21.48 24.70 -1.28
C LEU A 400 -20.33 25.53 -0.67
N LEU A 401 -19.15 24.90 -0.47
CA LEU A 401 -17.98 25.58 0.07
C LEU A 401 -17.33 26.54 -0.94
N ASP A 402 -17.51 26.29 -2.24
CA ASP A 402 -17.10 27.23 -3.29
C ASP A 402 -18.00 28.46 -3.31
N CYS A 403 -19.32 28.30 -3.08
CA CYS A 403 -20.24 29.42 -2.92
C CYS A 403 -19.97 30.26 -1.65
N TRP A 404 -19.48 29.65 -0.57
CA TRP A 404 -19.21 30.33 0.72
C TRP A 404 -18.26 31.53 0.57
N LEU A 405 -17.32 31.44 -0.36
CA LEU A 405 -16.25 32.41 -0.54
C LEU A 405 -16.62 33.67 -1.32
N GLN A 406 -17.66 33.63 -2.14
CA GLN A 406 -17.99 34.75 -3.04
C GLN A 406 -18.54 35.98 -2.29
N CYS A 407 -18.76 35.86 -0.97
CA CYS A 407 -19.40 36.87 -0.14
C CYS A 407 -18.54 37.23 1.08
N GLY A 408 -17.54 38.11 0.92
CA GLY A 408 -16.94 38.90 2.01
C GLY A 408 -15.90 38.21 2.91
N CYS A 409 -14.85 38.96 3.27
CA CYS A 409 -13.68 38.48 4.03
C CYS A 409 -13.71 38.95 5.49
N THR A 410 -14.67 38.49 6.29
CA THR A 410 -14.60 38.70 7.75
C THR A 410 -13.72 37.62 8.40
N SER A 411 -13.01 37.97 9.47
CA SER A 411 -12.17 37.05 10.26
C SER A 411 -12.93 35.77 10.63
N GLU A 412 -14.20 35.89 11.05
CA GLU A 412 -15.04 34.74 11.41
C GLU A 412 -15.41 33.86 10.21
N ARG A 413 -15.75 34.44 9.05
CA ARG A 413 -16.02 33.67 7.84
C ARG A 413 -14.78 32.91 7.36
N LEU A 414 -13.60 33.50 7.54
CA LEU A 414 -12.33 32.91 7.18
C LEU A 414 -11.96 31.71 8.08
N LYS A 415 -12.14 31.84 9.40
CA LYS A 415 -11.99 30.73 10.34
C LYS A 415 -12.88 29.55 9.94
N CYS A 416 -14.14 29.84 9.61
CA CYS A 416 -15.09 28.82 9.20
C CYS A 416 -14.76 28.16 7.87
N GLN A 417 -14.25 28.93 6.92
CA GLN A 417 -13.74 28.40 5.68
C GLN A 417 -12.61 27.40 5.92
N ILE A 418 -11.64 27.73 6.77
CA ILE A 418 -10.51 26.85 7.08
C ILE A 418 -11.01 25.54 7.74
N ILE A 419 -11.97 25.64 8.65
CA ILE A 419 -12.61 24.47 9.27
C ILE A 419 -13.31 23.62 8.21
N PHE A 420 -14.11 24.22 7.33
CA PHE A 420 -14.82 23.48 6.29
C PHE A 420 -13.88 22.84 5.27
N ASP A 421 -12.80 23.52 4.89
CA ASP A 421 -11.76 22.99 3.99
C ASP A 421 -11.04 21.80 4.63
N LYS A 422 -10.85 21.80 5.96
CA LYS A 422 -10.38 20.61 6.69
C LYS A 422 -11.40 19.47 6.62
N ILE A 423 -12.67 19.75 6.89
CA ILE A 423 -13.71 18.72 6.86
C ILE A 423 -13.82 18.09 5.46
N LEU A 424 -13.74 18.88 4.39
CA LEU A 424 -13.74 18.35 3.02
C LEU A 424 -12.57 17.36 2.80
N TYR A 425 -11.37 17.73 3.24
CA TYR A 425 -10.19 16.85 3.21
C TYR A 425 -10.37 15.58 4.05
N ASP A 426 -10.97 15.68 5.24
CA ASP A 426 -11.24 14.55 6.13
C ASP A 426 -12.27 13.59 5.50
N VAL A 427 -13.27 14.12 4.77
CA VAL A 427 -14.24 13.33 4.01
C VAL A 427 -13.56 12.58 2.86
N ASP A 428 -12.60 13.19 2.16
CA ASP A 428 -11.80 12.49 1.14
C ASP A 428 -11.00 11.32 1.73
N ARG A 429 -10.53 11.43 2.99
CA ARG A 429 -9.88 10.32 3.70
C ARG A 429 -10.86 9.25 4.14
N ALA A 430 -12.07 9.65 4.54
CA ALA A 430 -13.15 8.71 4.81
C ALA A 430 -13.48 7.88 3.55
N ILE A 431 -13.59 8.52 2.37
CA ILE A 431 -13.82 7.85 1.08
C ILE A 431 -12.69 6.85 0.79
N ASP A 432 -11.42 7.21 1.00
CA ASP A 432 -10.29 6.29 0.84
C ASP A 432 -10.42 5.05 1.75
N PHE A 433 -10.78 5.22 3.02
CA PHE A 433 -10.99 4.09 3.93
C PHE A 433 -12.13 3.18 3.49
N TYR A 434 -13.25 3.76 3.06
CA TYR A 434 -14.36 2.98 2.53
C TYR A 434 -13.99 2.26 1.23
N ALA A 435 -13.19 2.87 0.35
CA ALA A 435 -12.71 2.23 -0.87
C ALA A 435 -11.76 1.04 -0.58
N LEU A 436 -10.92 1.17 0.45
CA LEU A 436 -9.97 0.15 0.90
C LEU A 436 -10.58 -0.96 1.78
N GLY A 437 -11.82 -0.81 2.24
CA GLY A 437 -12.48 -1.81 3.09
C GLY A 437 -12.59 -3.18 2.42
N THR A 438 -12.24 -4.24 3.16
CA THR A 438 -12.26 -5.64 2.70
C THR A 438 -13.58 -6.36 3.02
N ALA A 439 -14.29 -5.89 4.04
CA ALA A 439 -15.60 -6.36 4.43
C ALA A 439 -16.34 -5.25 5.18
N GLU A 440 -17.61 -5.46 5.47
CA GLU A 440 -18.44 -4.49 6.19
C GLU A 440 -17.96 -4.31 7.63
N ASN A 441 -17.96 -3.06 8.10
CA ASN A 441 -17.65 -2.68 9.49
C ASN A 441 -16.34 -3.28 10.00
N ARG A 442 -15.24 -3.05 9.27
CA ARG A 442 -13.90 -3.45 9.70
C ARG A 442 -13.08 -2.22 10.08
N GLU A 443 -11.79 -2.45 10.32
CA GLU A 443 -10.83 -1.43 10.73
C GLU A 443 -10.88 -0.14 9.88
N PRO A 444 -10.97 -0.18 8.53
CA PRO A 444 -11.08 1.05 7.74
C PRO A 444 -12.34 1.88 8.08
N GLU A 445 -13.50 1.25 8.22
CA GLU A 445 -14.74 1.92 8.62
C GLU A 445 -14.69 2.41 10.08
N TYR A 446 -14.03 1.67 10.98
CA TYR A 446 -13.82 2.12 12.35
C TYR A 446 -12.88 3.32 12.44
N ARG A 447 -11.90 3.42 11.54
CA ARG A 447 -11.00 4.59 11.45
C ARG A 447 -11.74 5.80 10.88
N SER A 448 -12.60 5.62 9.86
CA SER A 448 -13.39 6.73 9.30
C SER A 448 -14.43 7.30 10.26
N LEU A 449 -14.85 6.53 11.28
CA LEU A 449 -15.70 7.02 12.38
C LEU A 449 -15.10 8.24 13.09
N ALA A 450 -13.77 8.37 13.16
CA ALA A 450 -13.10 9.54 13.73
C ALA A 450 -13.56 10.85 13.07
N TYR A 451 -13.76 10.84 11.74
CA TYR A 451 -14.19 12.02 11.00
C TYR A 451 -15.66 12.37 11.27
N SER A 452 -16.51 11.40 11.65
CA SER A 452 -17.88 11.69 12.08
C SER A 452 -17.93 12.56 13.35
N TYR A 453 -17.01 12.32 14.31
CA TYR A 453 -16.90 13.11 15.53
C TYR A 453 -16.35 14.50 15.26
N LEU A 454 -15.41 14.65 14.32
CA LEU A 454 -14.95 15.98 13.88
C LEU A 454 -16.09 16.79 13.27
N ILE A 455 -16.90 16.19 12.40
CA ILE A 455 -18.07 16.84 11.80
C ILE A 455 -19.10 17.18 12.89
N ASP A 456 -19.33 16.29 13.85
CA ASP A 456 -20.26 16.55 14.96
C ASP A 456 -19.85 17.75 15.81
N VAL A 457 -18.55 17.97 16.02
CA VAL A 457 -18.05 19.18 16.72
C VAL A 457 -18.42 20.44 15.96
N VAL A 458 -18.31 20.44 14.63
CA VAL A 458 -18.65 21.61 13.80
C VAL A 458 -20.17 21.89 13.78
N ILE A 459 -20.99 20.83 13.76
CA ILE A 459 -22.46 20.96 13.76
C ILE A 459 -22.97 21.38 15.14
N ASN A 460 -22.46 20.74 16.20
CA ASN A 460 -22.91 20.88 17.57
C ASN A 460 -21.77 21.38 18.48
N PRO A 461 -21.27 22.61 18.35
CA PRO A 461 -20.05 23.06 19.04
C PRO A 461 -20.17 23.12 20.58
N VAL A 462 -21.39 23.23 21.12
CA VAL A 462 -21.62 23.36 22.57
C VAL A 462 -21.68 21.99 23.25
N ILE A 463 -20.74 21.72 24.14
CA ILE A 463 -20.82 20.63 25.11
C ILE A 463 -21.22 21.25 26.45
N ASN A 464 -22.45 21.01 26.90
CA ASN A 464 -22.89 21.24 28.29
C ASN A 464 -22.61 22.65 28.88
N GLY A 465 -23.16 23.70 28.28
CA GLY A 465 -23.39 24.98 28.97
C GLY A 465 -22.20 25.93 29.16
N SER A 466 -21.03 25.65 28.57
CA SER A 466 -19.95 26.64 28.45
C SER A 466 -20.18 27.60 27.29
N SER A 467 -19.62 28.82 27.39
CA SER A 467 -19.70 29.92 26.41
C SER A 467 -19.48 29.48 24.95
N PRO A 468 -20.02 30.21 23.95
CA PRO A 468 -19.83 29.89 22.54
C PRO A 468 -18.34 29.74 22.23
N SER A 469 -17.94 28.53 21.86
CA SER A 469 -16.58 28.21 21.46
C SER A 469 -16.20 28.97 20.18
N ASP A 470 -14.93 29.32 20.00
CA ASP A 470 -14.35 29.93 18.78
C ASP A 470 -14.54 29.10 17.47
N ILE A 471 -15.29 28.00 17.54
CA ILE A 471 -15.57 27.02 16.47
C ILE A 471 -17.00 27.19 15.91
N THR A 472 -17.80 28.15 16.40
CA THR A 472 -19.20 28.34 15.97
C THR A 472 -19.32 28.88 14.54
N CYS A 473 -19.34 27.96 13.56
CA CYS A 473 -19.50 28.29 12.15
C CYS A 473 -20.92 28.12 11.62
N LEU A 474 -21.69 27.24 12.26
CA LEU A 474 -23.05 26.92 11.89
C LEU A 474 -23.93 27.25 13.10
N SER A 475 -24.47 28.47 13.17
CA SER A 475 -25.45 28.84 14.21
C SER A 475 -26.80 28.20 13.95
N SER A 476 -27.42 27.56 14.95
CA SER A 476 -28.74 26.89 14.82
C SER A 476 -29.83 27.87 14.36
N GLU A 477 -29.66 29.15 14.71
CA GLU A 477 -30.60 30.24 14.45
C GLU A 477 -30.33 31.00 13.13
N SER A 478 -29.33 30.57 12.33
CA SER A 478 -29.01 31.23 11.06
C SER A 478 -30.15 31.10 10.05
N THR A 479 -30.57 32.22 9.46
CA THR A 479 -31.55 32.28 8.36
C THR A 479 -30.90 32.17 6.97
N ASP A 480 -29.56 32.12 6.91
CA ASP A 480 -28.84 31.99 5.64
C ASP A 480 -29.05 30.59 5.04
N ASN A 481 -29.66 30.54 3.85
CA ASN A 481 -29.93 29.31 3.11
C ASN A 481 -28.64 28.50 2.84
N LEU A 482 -27.51 29.17 2.62
CA LEU A 482 -26.23 28.49 2.40
C LEU A 482 -25.78 27.74 3.66
N VAL A 483 -25.84 28.39 4.83
CA VAL A 483 -25.53 27.78 6.13
C VAL A 483 -26.42 26.57 6.40
N ILE A 484 -27.72 26.67 6.09
CA ILE A 484 -28.68 25.56 6.26
C ILE A 484 -28.32 24.37 5.36
N ARG A 485 -27.96 24.63 4.09
CA ARG A 485 -27.56 23.58 3.13
C ARG A 485 -26.23 22.92 3.52
N ILE A 486 -25.25 23.70 3.97
CA ILE A 486 -23.97 23.19 4.48
C ILE A 486 -24.22 22.31 5.70
N ARG A 487 -24.98 22.79 6.70
CA ARG A 487 -25.31 21.98 7.88
C ARG A 487 -25.97 20.67 7.47
N ARG A 488 -26.99 20.69 6.61
CA ARG A 488 -27.69 19.48 6.16
C ARG A 488 -26.75 18.47 5.52
N THR A 489 -25.88 18.94 4.62
CA THR A 489 -24.91 18.08 3.93
C THR A 489 -23.92 17.46 4.93
N LEU A 490 -23.41 18.26 5.87
CA LEU A 490 -22.54 17.76 6.95
C LEU A 490 -23.26 16.77 7.87
N THR A 491 -24.54 17.00 8.20
CA THR A 491 -25.34 16.05 8.98
C THR A 491 -25.50 14.72 8.23
N ASN A 492 -25.77 14.76 6.92
CA ASN A 492 -25.86 13.55 6.11
C ASN A 492 -24.55 12.76 6.14
N ILE A 493 -23.41 13.44 5.91
CA ILE A 493 -22.08 12.81 5.96
C ILE A 493 -21.81 12.24 7.35
N ARG A 494 -22.05 13.01 8.42
CA ARG A 494 -21.91 12.55 9.81
C ARG A 494 -22.70 11.26 10.04
N ASN A 495 -23.97 11.24 9.62
CA ASN A 495 -24.85 10.10 9.84
C ASN A 495 -24.40 8.88 9.03
N LEU A 496 -23.95 9.06 7.78
CA LEU A 496 -23.40 7.98 6.95
C LEU A 496 -22.16 7.33 7.58
N LEU A 497 -21.28 8.13 8.19
CA LEU A 497 -20.07 7.64 8.85
C LEU A 497 -20.34 7.01 10.23
N TYR A 498 -21.36 7.48 10.94
CA TYR A 498 -21.67 7.04 12.31
C TYR A 498 -22.59 5.81 12.38
N VAL A 499 -23.65 5.77 11.57
CA VAL A 499 -24.72 4.76 11.67
C VAL A 499 -24.21 3.34 11.38
N THR A 500 -23.23 3.22 10.49
CA THR A 500 -22.58 1.94 10.12
C THR A 500 -21.94 1.23 11.30
N VAL A 501 -21.15 1.98 12.06
CA VAL A 501 -20.43 1.46 13.22
C VAL A 501 -21.37 1.38 14.43
N SER A 502 -22.28 2.35 14.57
CA SER A 502 -23.26 2.35 15.66
C SER A 502 -24.24 1.19 15.57
N SER A 503 -24.78 0.87 14.40
CA SER A 503 -25.74 -0.24 14.25
C SER A 503 -25.11 -1.60 14.57
N SER A 504 -23.82 -1.78 14.28
CA SER A 504 -23.07 -3.01 14.57
C SER A 504 -22.59 -3.12 16.01
N VAL A 505 -22.41 -2.00 16.73
CA VAL A 505 -21.78 -1.96 18.07
C VAL A 505 -22.77 -1.59 19.19
N LEU A 506 -23.74 -0.74 18.91
CA LEU A 506 -24.66 -0.13 19.88
C LEU A 506 -26.10 -0.70 19.81
N GLY A 507 -26.37 -1.63 18.90
CA GLY A 507 -27.72 -2.08 18.56
C GLY A 507 -28.43 -1.07 17.64
N ALA A 508 -29.60 -1.45 17.11
CA ALA A 508 -30.38 -0.62 16.18
C ALA A 508 -30.78 0.72 16.83
N GLY A 509 -29.93 1.74 16.67
CA GLY A 509 -30.15 3.09 17.15
C GLY A 509 -30.92 3.91 16.11
N GLN A 510 -31.85 4.73 16.58
CA GLN A 510 -32.47 5.79 15.78
C GLN A 510 -31.38 6.72 15.21
N PHE A 511 -31.61 7.23 14.00
CA PHE A 511 -30.78 8.30 13.44
C PHE A 511 -30.69 9.43 14.47
N PRO A 512 -29.48 9.86 14.88
CA PRO A 512 -29.36 11.02 15.74
C PRO A 512 -29.97 12.22 15.01
N ASP A 513 -30.93 12.89 15.66
CA ASP A 513 -31.52 14.12 15.14
C ASP A 513 -30.43 15.16 14.84
N THR A 514 -30.72 16.10 13.95
CA THR A 514 -29.77 17.12 13.47
C THR A 514 -29.09 17.88 14.61
N ASP A 515 -29.78 18.04 15.74
CA ASP A 515 -29.39 18.91 16.85
C ASP A 515 -28.84 18.12 18.05
N THR A 516 -28.69 16.79 17.92
CA THR A 516 -28.13 15.94 18.96
C THR A 516 -26.67 15.63 18.68
N SER A 517 -25.81 15.80 19.70
CA SER A 517 -24.42 15.38 19.66
C SER A 517 -24.32 13.85 19.58
N LEU A 518 -23.30 13.34 18.90
CA LEU A 518 -23.08 11.89 18.82
C LEU A 518 -22.82 11.28 20.19
N ASN A 519 -23.32 10.06 20.40
CA ASN A 519 -23.03 9.31 21.61
C ASN A 519 -21.54 8.90 21.63
N PRO A 520 -20.92 8.87 22.81
CA PRO A 520 -19.54 8.40 22.95
C PRO A 520 -19.41 6.91 22.66
N ILE A 521 -18.22 6.48 22.25
CA ILE A 521 -17.93 5.07 21.99
C ILE A 521 -17.94 4.30 23.32
N PRO A 522 -18.69 3.19 23.43
CA PRO A 522 -18.73 2.38 24.64
C PRO A 522 -17.35 1.91 25.11
N ASN A 523 -17.13 1.89 26.42
CA ASN A 523 -15.92 1.36 27.03
C ASN A 523 -15.69 -0.14 26.73
N THR A 524 -16.74 -0.87 26.33
CA THR A 524 -16.68 -2.28 25.92
C THR A 524 -15.94 -2.46 24.60
N SER A 525 -15.95 -1.46 23.71
CA SER A 525 -15.38 -1.53 22.37
C SER A 525 -13.95 -0.98 22.30
N LYS A 526 -13.05 -1.54 23.12
CA LYS A 526 -11.66 -1.06 23.28
C LYS A 526 -10.89 -0.91 21.96
N ASN A 527 -11.07 -1.84 21.02
CA ASN A 527 -10.36 -1.81 19.73
C ASN A 527 -10.80 -0.63 18.85
N ILE A 528 -12.11 -0.40 18.72
CA ILE A 528 -12.67 0.73 17.96
C ILE A 528 -12.22 2.04 18.57
N ARG A 529 -12.30 2.13 19.91
CA ARG A 529 -11.85 3.28 20.68
C ARG A 529 -10.37 3.61 20.39
N LYS A 530 -9.49 2.60 20.40
CA LYS A 530 -8.06 2.76 20.09
C LYS A 530 -7.83 3.24 18.66
N LEU A 531 -8.56 2.71 17.68
CA LEU A 531 -8.44 3.09 16.27
C LEU A 531 -8.88 4.54 16.03
N VAL A 532 -10.01 4.95 16.60
CA VAL A 532 -10.52 6.33 16.52
C VAL A 532 -9.58 7.31 17.21
N GLU A 533 -9.10 6.96 18.40
CA GLU A 533 -8.11 7.77 19.13
C GLU A 533 -6.82 7.93 18.33
N GLN A 534 -6.31 6.84 17.75
CA GLN A 534 -5.10 6.86 16.92
C GLN A 534 -5.29 7.76 15.70
N GLU A 535 -6.42 7.66 14.99
CA GLU A 535 -6.66 8.48 13.80
C GLU A 535 -6.77 9.97 14.15
N LEU A 536 -7.50 10.35 15.20
CA LEU A 536 -7.57 11.74 15.64
C LEU A 536 -6.21 12.31 16.08
N ARG A 537 -5.36 11.48 16.69
CA ARG A 537 -4.00 11.89 17.06
C ARG A 537 -3.10 12.06 15.84
N ILE A 538 -3.18 11.17 14.85
CA ILE A 538 -2.46 11.31 13.58
C ILE A 538 -2.86 12.62 12.91
N GLN A 539 -4.15 12.96 12.89
CA GLN A 539 -4.62 14.25 12.36
C GLN A 539 -3.98 15.43 13.11
N GLY A 540 -3.99 15.41 14.45
CA GLY A 540 -3.39 16.49 15.25
C GLY A 540 -1.88 16.64 15.03
N ASP A 541 -1.17 15.52 14.87
CA ASP A 541 0.27 15.53 14.55
C ASP A 541 0.52 16.11 13.15
N MET A 542 -0.26 15.72 12.15
CA MET A 542 -0.18 16.27 10.79
C MET A 542 -0.41 17.78 10.77
N GLU A 543 -1.42 18.30 11.47
CA GLU A 543 -1.66 19.74 11.60
C GLU A 543 -0.44 20.49 12.15
N SER A 544 0.23 19.88 13.13
CA SER A 544 1.37 20.50 13.80
C SER A 544 2.57 20.71 12.87
N HIS A 545 2.76 19.81 11.91
CA HIS A 545 3.86 19.88 10.94
C HIS A 545 3.63 20.92 9.85
N TRP A 546 2.37 21.28 9.57
CA TRP A 546 2.06 22.27 8.54
C TRP A 546 2.21 23.72 9.00
N LEU A 547 2.29 23.94 10.31
CA LEU A 547 2.51 25.26 10.89
C LEU A 547 3.73 25.95 10.29
N ASP A 548 4.88 25.27 10.27
CA ASP A 548 6.15 25.83 9.82
C ASP A 548 6.09 26.17 8.31
N LEU A 549 5.49 25.27 7.50
CA LEU A 549 5.35 25.48 6.06
C LEU A 549 4.41 26.64 5.73
N VAL A 550 3.26 26.72 6.39
CA VAL A 550 2.26 27.78 6.12
C VAL A 550 2.79 29.15 6.58
N GLN A 551 3.56 29.21 7.67
CA GLN A 551 4.23 30.44 8.11
C GLN A 551 5.20 30.99 7.06
N THR A 552 5.87 30.11 6.30
CA THR A 552 6.77 30.56 5.22
C THR A 552 6.04 31.03 3.96
N MET A 553 4.82 30.57 3.72
CA MET A 553 4.12 30.78 2.44
C MET A 553 2.94 31.76 2.49
N ALA A 554 2.45 32.13 3.67
CA ALA A 554 1.29 33.02 3.78
C ALA A 554 1.65 34.32 4.54
N PRO A 555 1.41 35.51 3.96
CA PRO A 555 1.40 36.75 4.73
C PRO A 555 0.16 36.75 5.65
N SER A 556 0.37 36.65 6.96
CA SER A 556 -0.66 36.45 7.99
C SER A 556 -1.77 37.52 7.97
N CYS A 557 -2.97 37.17 7.46
CA CYS A 557 -4.20 37.93 7.71
C CYS A 557 -4.85 37.57 9.07
N LEU A 558 -4.52 36.40 9.61
CA LEU A 558 -4.92 35.90 10.92
C LEU A 558 -3.69 35.35 11.66
N PRO A 559 -3.60 35.52 13.00
CA PRO A 559 -2.47 34.99 13.77
C PRO A 559 -2.37 33.47 13.61
N PHE A 560 -1.18 32.96 13.33
CA PHE A 560 -0.96 31.51 13.20
C PHE A 560 -1.12 30.78 14.53
N GLY A 561 -0.61 31.39 15.61
CA GLY A 561 -0.72 30.95 17.00
C GLY A 561 0.17 29.77 17.37
N ASN A 562 1.21 30.03 18.19
CA ASN A 562 1.93 29.04 19.01
C ASN A 562 2.14 29.56 20.46
N GLY A 563 1.34 30.56 20.88
CA GLY A 563 1.37 31.20 22.20
C GLY A 563 -0.04 31.40 22.78
N ASN A 564 -0.15 31.92 24.02
CA ASN A 564 -1.37 32.03 24.86
C ASN A 564 -2.60 32.76 24.25
N SER A 565 -2.53 33.24 23.00
CA SER A 565 -3.69 33.80 22.29
C SER A 565 -4.57 32.67 21.74
N ASN A 566 -5.78 32.55 22.28
CA ASN A 566 -6.79 31.56 21.92
C ASN A 566 -7.32 31.64 20.47
N GLU A 567 -6.92 32.66 19.71
CA GLU A 567 -7.47 33.02 18.39
C GLU A 567 -6.66 32.49 17.20
N GLY A 568 -5.53 31.80 17.44
CA GLY A 568 -4.69 31.27 16.37
C GLY A 568 -5.37 30.15 15.59
N ILE A 569 -5.22 30.11 14.26
CA ILE A 569 -5.87 29.09 13.41
C ILE A 569 -5.47 27.67 13.81
N PHE A 570 -4.19 27.45 14.09
CA PHE A 570 -3.69 26.14 14.50
C PHE A 570 -4.19 25.75 15.91
N ASN A 571 -4.42 26.73 16.79
CA ASN A 571 -5.08 26.51 18.09
C ASN A 571 -6.57 26.14 17.91
N ILE A 572 -7.28 26.74 16.95
CA ILE A 572 -8.67 26.39 16.61
C ILE A 572 -8.74 24.95 16.12
N MET A 573 -7.80 24.55 15.25
CA MET A 573 -7.70 23.18 14.73
C MET A 573 -7.37 22.18 15.84
N ALA A 574 -6.47 22.54 16.76
CA ALA A 574 -6.18 21.74 17.95
C ALA A 574 -7.42 21.54 18.82
N LYS A 575 -8.15 22.64 19.09
CA LYS A 575 -9.40 22.60 19.86
C LYS A 575 -10.46 21.73 19.19
N LEU A 576 -10.62 21.82 17.86
CA LEU A 576 -11.55 20.99 17.08
C LEU A 576 -11.24 19.49 17.27
N ILE A 577 -9.97 19.11 17.11
CA ILE A 577 -9.52 17.72 17.24
C ILE A 577 -9.65 17.24 18.69
N GLN A 578 -9.27 18.07 19.68
CA GLN A 578 -9.39 17.74 21.09
C GLN A 578 -10.85 17.57 21.51
N GLN A 579 -11.76 18.42 21.03
CA GLN A 579 -13.19 18.29 21.31
C GLN A 579 -13.77 17.01 20.69
N ALA A 580 -13.35 16.66 19.47
CA ALA A 580 -13.76 15.40 18.84
C ALA A 580 -13.28 14.19 19.64
N LEU A 581 -12.04 14.25 20.14
CA LEU A 581 -11.45 13.21 21.01
C LEU A 581 -12.19 13.12 22.35
N ASN A 582 -12.51 14.25 22.97
CA ASN A 582 -13.28 14.29 24.22
C ASN A 582 -14.68 13.67 24.03
N ARG A 583 -15.36 13.95 22.90
CA ARG A 583 -16.67 13.37 22.57
C ARG A 583 -16.60 11.88 22.28
N ALA A 584 -15.64 11.44 21.47
CA ALA A 584 -15.50 10.03 21.11
C ALA A 584 -15.21 9.16 22.34
N LEU A 585 -14.44 9.69 23.31
CA LEU A 585 -13.87 8.93 24.42
C LEU A 585 -14.54 9.19 25.79
N SER A 586 -15.52 10.10 25.87
CA SER A 586 -16.07 10.63 27.13
C SER A 586 -15.00 11.13 28.10
N LEU A 587 -13.96 11.80 27.58
CA LEU A 587 -12.91 12.36 28.44
C LEU A 587 -13.37 13.68 29.07
N PRO A 588 -12.91 14.00 30.30
CA PRO A 588 -13.18 15.30 30.90
C PRO A 588 -12.67 16.42 29.99
N LEU A 589 -13.40 17.55 29.94
CA LEU A 589 -13.07 18.73 29.15
C LEU A 589 -11.70 19.28 29.59
N GLY A 590 -10.63 18.84 28.92
CA GLY A 590 -9.32 19.49 28.99
C GLY A 590 -9.31 20.67 28.04
N ASP A 591 -8.97 21.86 28.55
CA ASP A 591 -8.84 23.10 27.79
C ASP A 591 -7.48 23.19 27.08
N ASN A 592 -7.03 22.06 26.51
CA ASN A 592 -5.70 21.94 25.94
C ASN A 592 -5.73 22.35 24.47
N SER A 593 -5.33 23.59 24.19
CA SER A 593 -5.29 24.16 22.84
C SER A 593 -3.97 23.91 22.09
N ASN A 594 -3.10 23.00 22.56
CA ASN A 594 -1.73 22.87 22.05
C ASN A 594 -1.56 21.61 21.17
N LEU A 595 -1.24 21.82 19.88
CA LEU A 595 -0.98 20.76 18.90
C LEU A 595 0.17 19.82 19.30
N THR A 596 1.16 20.30 20.06
CA THR A 596 2.33 19.50 20.47
C THR A 596 1.99 18.30 21.35
N GLN A 597 0.81 18.30 21.99
CA GLN A 597 0.34 17.17 22.80
C GLN A 597 -0.12 15.98 21.95
N PHE A 598 -0.40 16.19 20.66
CA PHE A 598 -0.77 15.13 19.72
C PHE A 598 0.45 14.43 19.11
N ARG A 599 1.68 14.93 19.35
CA ARG A 599 2.91 14.30 18.84
C ARG A 599 2.98 12.84 19.28
N ILE A 600 2.99 11.96 18.29
CA ILE A 600 3.06 10.52 18.50
C ILE A 600 4.51 10.16 18.81
N ASN A 601 4.79 9.64 20.01
CA ASN A 601 6.11 9.11 20.34
C ASN A 601 6.31 7.74 19.66
N PRO A 602 7.22 7.61 18.67
CA PRO A 602 7.39 6.37 17.90
C PRO A 602 7.85 5.19 18.77
N SER A 603 8.51 5.45 19.90
CA SER A 603 8.97 4.45 20.87
C SER A 603 7.86 3.70 21.60
N THR A 604 6.62 4.20 21.59
CA THR A 604 5.48 3.57 22.26
C THR A 604 4.63 2.68 21.35
N LEU A 605 4.88 2.71 20.03
CA LEU A 605 4.06 2.01 19.03
C LEU A 605 4.61 0.64 18.62
N PHE A 606 5.91 0.41 18.76
CA PHE A 606 6.56 -0.84 18.39
C PHE A 606 7.01 -1.60 19.65
N ASN A 607 6.11 -2.34 20.28
CA ASN A 607 6.52 -3.39 21.21
C ASN A 607 7.06 -4.55 20.38
N THR A 608 8.38 -4.63 20.23
CA THR A 608 9.06 -5.81 19.73
C THR A 608 8.72 -7.01 20.62
N PRO A 609 8.29 -8.16 20.07
CA PRO A 609 8.16 -9.37 20.87
C PRO A 609 9.50 -9.69 21.54
N PRO A 610 9.53 -10.12 22.81
CA PRO A 610 10.77 -10.31 23.56
C PRO A 610 11.75 -11.29 22.89
N GLN A 611 11.24 -12.25 22.09
CA GLN A 611 12.08 -13.15 21.29
C GLN A 611 12.89 -12.47 20.18
N TYR A 612 12.37 -11.40 19.59
CA TYR A 612 13.07 -10.63 18.56
C TYR A 612 14.17 -9.78 19.18
N GLU A 613 13.96 -9.25 20.39
CA GLU A 613 15.01 -8.54 21.13
C GLU A 613 16.16 -9.46 21.52
N LEU A 614 15.86 -10.68 21.97
CA LEU A 614 16.88 -11.68 22.26
C LEU A 614 17.68 -12.08 21.01
N SER A 615 17.02 -12.17 19.85
CA SER A 615 17.66 -12.57 18.59
C SER A 615 18.49 -11.43 18.00
N LEU A 616 17.98 -10.20 18.03
CA LEU A 616 18.70 -8.99 17.63
C LEU A 616 19.90 -8.74 18.55
N ARG A 617 19.76 -9.02 19.85
CA ARG A 617 20.87 -8.93 20.80
C ARG A 617 21.92 -10.00 20.55
N ALA A 618 21.51 -11.25 20.29
CA ALA A 618 22.44 -12.32 19.93
C ALA A 618 23.19 -12.01 18.62
N GLU A 619 22.51 -11.43 17.62
CA GLU A 619 23.12 -11.02 16.36
C GLU A 619 24.04 -9.81 16.55
N ALA A 620 23.65 -8.84 17.37
CA ALA A 620 24.48 -7.69 17.72
C ALA A 620 25.73 -8.12 18.52
N ASP A 621 25.58 -9.06 19.44
CA ASP A 621 26.69 -9.65 20.20
C ASP A 621 27.60 -10.46 19.28
N ALA A 622 27.05 -11.24 18.34
CA ALA A 622 27.83 -11.96 17.32
C ALA A 622 28.58 -11.01 16.39
N SER A 623 27.94 -9.92 15.97
CA SER A 623 28.55 -8.86 15.15
C SER A 623 29.64 -8.11 15.91
N ALA A 624 29.44 -7.85 17.21
CA ALA A 624 30.42 -7.24 18.08
C ALA A 624 31.64 -8.15 18.30
N ILE A 625 31.43 -9.47 18.44
CA ILE A 625 32.52 -10.45 18.51
C ILE A 625 33.31 -10.48 17.19
N VAL A 626 32.64 -10.42 16.04
CA VAL A 626 33.32 -10.34 14.73
C VAL A 626 34.15 -9.07 14.60
N ASN A 627 33.64 -7.93 15.07
CA ASN A 627 34.37 -6.66 15.05
C ASN A 627 35.56 -6.64 16.01
N ASN A 628 35.42 -7.19 17.22
CA ASN A 628 36.53 -7.31 18.16
C ASN A 628 37.62 -8.27 17.62
N ASN A 629 37.23 -9.36 16.96
CA ASN A 629 38.18 -10.26 16.31
C ASN A 629 38.90 -9.58 15.12
N LEU A 630 38.27 -8.61 14.44
CA LEU A 630 38.90 -7.82 13.38
C LEU A 630 39.92 -6.80 13.94
N GLU A 631 39.65 -6.23 15.12
CA GLU A 631 40.61 -5.39 15.84
C GLU A 631 41.82 -6.22 16.32
N ASP A 632 41.59 -7.39 16.90
CA ASP A 632 42.66 -8.30 17.33
C ASP A 632 43.53 -8.78 16.14
N ILE A 633 42.93 -9.04 14.97
CA ILE A 633 43.66 -9.40 13.74
C ILE A 633 44.49 -8.22 13.24
N ASN A 634 43.97 -6.99 13.30
CA ASN A 634 44.71 -5.80 12.87
C ASN A 634 45.88 -5.50 13.83
N GLU A 635 45.71 -5.67 15.14
CA GLU A 635 46.78 -5.52 16.13
C GLU A 635 47.87 -6.60 15.94
N TYR A 636 47.48 -7.83 15.59
CA TYR A 636 48.42 -8.90 15.23
C TYR A 636 49.19 -8.61 13.93
N LEU A 637 48.54 -7.99 12.94
CA LEU A 637 49.18 -7.60 11.70
C LEU A 637 50.13 -6.41 11.88
N GLU A 638 49.82 -5.47 12.79
CA GLU A 638 50.72 -4.37 13.16
C GLU A 638 51.95 -4.87 13.92
N THR A 639 51.81 -5.83 14.84
CA THR A 639 52.95 -6.45 15.53
C THR A 639 53.84 -7.28 14.60
N ILE A 640 53.25 -7.96 13.60
CA ILE A 640 54.03 -8.63 12.55
C ILE A 640 54.76 -7.60 11.67
N ALA A 641 54.14 -6.46 11.36
CA ALA A 641 54.79 -5.39 10.59
C ALA A 641 55.93 -4.71 11.35
N GLU A 642 55.80 -4.52 12.67
CA GLU A 642 56.87 -3.98 13.53
C GLU A 642 58.05 -4.96 13.67
N SER A 643 57.78 -6.25 13.85
CA SER A 643 58.84 -7.27 13.97
C SER A 643 59.62 -7.48 12.66
N LEU A 644 59.02 -7.21 11.50
CA LEU A 644 59.70 -7.21 10.20
C LEU A 644 60.55 -5.95 9.96
N ASN A 645 60.30 -4.85 10.67
CA ASN A 645 61.04 -3.59 10.55
C ASN A 645 62.25 -3.51 11.49
N THR A 646 62.23 -4.23 12.62
CA THR A 646 63.38 -4.37 13.51
C THR A 646 64.26 -5.54 13.07
N GLY A 647 65.13 -5.27 12.09
CA GLY A 647 66.09 -6.23 11.55
C GLY A 647 67.21 -6.62 12.51
N ASP A 648 66.89 -7.26 13.63
CA ASP A 648 67.89 -7.89 14.50
C ASP A 648 67.88 -9.42 14.33
N ARG A 649 68.91 -9.89 13.62
CA ARG A 649 69.28 -11.31 13.56
C ARG A 649 69.66 -11.78 14.97
N PRO A 650 69.11 -12.90 15.47
CA PRO A 650 69.66 -13.50 16.69
C PRO A 650 71.02 -14.13 16.36
N ASN A 651 72.07 -13.56 16.93
CA ASN A 651 73.39 -14.18 17.00
C ASN A 651 73.34 -15.38 17.95
N ALA A 652 73.91 -16.48 17.49
CA ALA A 652 74.23 -17.66 18.28
C ALA A 652 75.29 -17.33 19.36
N THR A 653 75.10 -17.85 20.57
CA THR A 653 76.14 -18.47 21.43
C THR A 653 75.48 -19.14 22.64
N ASP A 654 75.69 -20.45 22.73
CA ASP A 654 75.99 -21.28 23.91
C ASP A 654 75.72 -20.71 25.32
N ASP A 655 74.94 -21.44 26.13
CA ASP A 655 75.51 -22.27 27.21
C ASP A 655 74.40 -22.96 28.02
N ASP A 656 74.39 -24.29 27.90
CA ASP A 656 73.84 -25.25 28.87
C ASP A 656 74.86 -25.36 30.03
N PRO A 657 74.48 -25.59 31.31
CA PRO A 657 74.23 -26.98 31.71
C PRO A 657 73.23 -27.18 32.87
N GLY A 658 72.41 -28.23 32.78
CA GLY A 658 71.67 -28.81 33.92
C GLY A 658 70.61 -29.82 33.53
#